data_AF-A0AAN9UCW9-F1
#
_entry.id   AF-A0AAN9UCW9-F1
#
_cell.length_a   1.000
_cell.length_b   1.000
_cell.length_c   1.000
_cell.angle_alpha   90.00
_cell.angle_beta   90.00
_cell.angle_gamma   90.00
#
_symmetry.space_group_name_H-M   'P 1'
#
loop_
_entity.id
_entity.type
_entity.pdbx_description
1 polymer ?
#
loop_
_entity_poly.entity_id
_entity_poly.type
_entity_poly.pdbx_seq_one_letter_code
_entity_poly.pdbx_strand_id
1 'polypeptide(L)'
;MMLLHDSTVLVEDLEKEVFISELDDVPGLPLSLDGYSLEGLKSSFSTTETELSIPKSESHDSGDSVEPPTQFETIQQTFQNAQSQWIDDPIISQWRDPNHRIHQVLSKVNALHHTWSSIPNSPFSPAASMPNRQIGRILAEVGLPWHNNQINMPDEVDTSWPFHFKSFEREVIQAKGTRVGDPAASGYVCNYSEANLYCIRALQQELREKCPTRKPLVVFDRFNAELLQSAKVFFGLELYHVDLSQGKEKVLRDVMVATCDGIRPIIFAATLGNASGESDDLGTIREISGVLHLLLHVDASRNFDYVTTMPEDRRRQLGCARLALGMKPLDRPIQTYDGSIIASTIVAGGLNLDASAPAVALKPASLGGKHARVAYTRASDSTLAGSRDAVSVLWLALQEFRFGESGYRAVYQRCAELRAELIRVLRLAGVTAIAPTTTLDVVIKTSSVDQNERLIGLVGSLTERGEVILTIQPGVTPEDVNSVIAIMSSSTDHPHGIVSNIRSNDNSISNFPLSEGIIDDLRATVESWKTATRSAAGYPFHMGSLSALGPIIGRFLDTPIPQDWVQERSAEILRARIEAFGCCKDQSVFQGAFTNGSTMGNRVGIHVALAHFPGAFVYFSSESHYSVAKTLRDCDELTNRWGDHQATTTTMTNGRSRERRRTSPRYAQIPCYADGSMSVEALVRQAAADKQRWCMERGGEGGEEFRVVLFANMGTTFVGARDDIVRIRDALRTEAGIKISYIHVDGALDFGFDSCGITLGPPPGFSGEGKGTPTSNAMAVQGITLSHHKAMGGTVSGEVLCYSPGGELASLVSPVEPRIVFETWLYGQVYTPADAAAMLAYCRANAARLIRGLEALGVATKTKAKTPQQNENNREGEGESKGEGEGEIQQEQQQMIVVLERPPAWIIEEFSLRPEGDWVHFIPMPHVSAETVDFFVERIAAVDRQCGVAFGYVAPLLSAAFAPARPEPVTLNRVHCCSRGIQAEEIVRRAAAAAAPLRLRSSGAGTAAVLLGEKGEHLLARSSSGSDDGIGGIVKVCLRGSVSIAVTSGSNNDNDGDNGHLQAVFLAESMRDMSIRVGPIMLASCHVRSAQSTVDIAKQLWGFMARHMHARLQLDELSYSVYLF
;
A
#
# COMPACT_ATOMS: atom_id res chain seq x y z
N MET A 1 -48.85 42.28 -2.22
CA MET A 1 -49.34 41.17 -3.07
C MET A 1 -48.57 39.94 -2.61
N MET A 2 -49.18 39.01 -1.86
CA MET A 2 -50.17 38.00 -2.31
C MET A 2 -49.52 37.01 -3.29
N LEU A 3 -49.43 35.68 -3.05
CA LEU A 3 -49.83 34.76 -1.95
C LEU A 3 -48.90 33.49 -2.01
N LEU A 4 -48.86 32.48 -1.12
CA LEU A 4 -49.67 32.01 0.03
C LEU A 4 -48.78 31.20 1.04
N HIS A 5 -49.43 30.49 1.97
CA HIS A 5 -49.02 29.51 3.01
C HIS A 5 -48.44 28.15 2.52
N ASP A 6 -47.91 27.23 3.34
CA ASP A 6 -47.18 27.26 4.65
C ASP A 6 -46.78 25.82 5.08
N SER A 7 -46.14 25.67 6.25
CA SER A 7 -46.11 24.44 7.08
C SER A 7 -45.32 23.19 6.58
N THR A 8 -45.29 22.10 7.36
CA THR A 8 -44.24 21.83 8.39
C THR A 8 -44.30 20.41 9.01
N VAL A 9 -43.13 19.77 9.12
CA VAL A 9 -42.70 18.83 10.20
C VAL A 9 -43.27 17.37 10.27
N LEU A 10 -42.33 16.49 10.66
CA LEU A 10 -42.31 15.06 11.06
C LEU A 10 -43.48 14.50 11.92
N VAL A 11 -43.61 13.15 12.00
CA VAL A 11 -43.46 12.29 13.22
C VAL A 11 -44.00 10.83 13.05
N GLU A 12 -43.29 9.85 13.66
CA GLU A 12 -43.63 8.45 14.12
C GLU A 12 -44.42 7.39 13.29
N ASP A 13 -43.73 6.27 12.99
CA ASP A 13 -43.85 4.90 13.58
C ASP A 13 -45.15 4.06 13.76
N LEU A 14 -44.94 2.74 13.55
CA LEU A 14 -45.49 1.52 14.21
C LEU A 14 -46.96 1.02 14.05
N GLU A 15 -47.04 -0.15 13.40
CA GLU A 15 -47.79 -1.39 13.76
C GLU A 15 -49.34 -1.60 13.61
N LYS A 16 -49.64 -2.80 13.05
CA LYS A 16 -50.71 -3.80 13.40
C LYS A 16 -52.14 -3.74 12.81
N GLU A 17 -52.77 -4.92 12.91
CA GLU A 17 -54.20 -5.32 12.79
C GLU A 17 -54.86 -5.58 11.39
N VAL A 18 -55.82 -6.51 11.19
CA VAL A 18 -56.09 -7.89 11.73
C VAL A 18 -57.26 -8.63 10.99
N PHE A 19 -57.14 -9.95 10.71
CA PHE A 19 -58.21 -10.98 10.40
C PHE A 19 -59.08 -10.79 9.10
N ILE A 20 -60.04 -11.64 8.63
CA ILE A 20 -60.92 -12.73 9.19
C ILE A 20 -61.25 -13.87 8.16
N SER A 21 -61.43 -15.13 8.65
CA SER A 21 -62.16 -16.34 8.10
C SER A 21 -61.78 -16.96 6.73
N GLU A 22 -62.15 -18.21 6.34
CA GLU A 22 -63.02 -19.30 6.88
C GLU A 22 -62.19 -20.64 6.92
N LEU A 23 -62.29 -21.61 7.86
CA LEU A 23 -63.37 -22.39 8.52
C LEU A 23 -63.71 -23.74 7.83
N ASP A 24 -63.25 -24.87 8.42
CA ASP A 24 -64.06 -26.06 8.81
C ASP A 24 -63.18 -27.28 9.18
N ASP A 25 -63.16 -27.68 10.48
CA ASP A 25 -63.74 -28.96 10.97
C ASP A 25 -63.46 -29.16 12.49
N VAL A 26 -64.45 -29.60 13.28
CA VAL A 26 -64.47 -29.62 14.77
C VAL A 26 -65.45 -30.71 15.25
N PRO A 27 -65.09 -31.71 16.12
CA PRO A 27 -65.13 -31.48 17.59
C PRO A 27 -64.21 -32.37 18.49
N GLY A 28 -63.98 -31.96 19.75
CA GLY A 28 -63.23 -32.80 20.73
C GLY A 28 -62.91 -32.23 22.14
N LEU A 29 -63.68 -31.28 22.66
CA LEU A 29 -63.52 -30.66 24.00
C LEU A 29 -64.16 -31.50 25.14
N PRO A 30 -63.96 -31.24 26.47
CA PRO A 30 -62.95 -30.40 27.17
C PRO A 30 -62.39 -31.01 28.49
N LEU A 31 -61.69 -30.19 29.32
CA LEU A 31 -61.41 -30.33 30.78
C LEU A 31 -60.38 -31.41 31.23
N SER A 32 -59.66 -31.28 32.37
CA SER A 32 -59.26 -30.11 33.20
C SER A 32 -58.30 -30.52 34.33
N LEU A 33 -57.43 -29.58 34.76
CA LEU A 33 -56.85 -29.45 36.12
C LEU A 33 -55.87 -30.52 36.69
N ASP A 34 -55.04 -30.02 37.61
CA ASP A 34 -54.36 -30.67 38.75
C ASP A 34 -53.53 -31.96 38.63
N GLY A 35 -52.22 -31.81 38.90
CA GLY A 35 -51.66 -32.37 40.14
C GLY A 35 -50.80 -33.66 40.10
N TYR A 36 -49.83 -33.70 41.03
CA TYR A 36 -49.10 -34.88 41.57
C TYR A 36 -48.38 -35.83 40.58
N SER A 37 -47.05 -35.78 40.40
CA SER A 37 -45.96 -36.11 41.36
C SER A 37 -45.69 -37.62 41.61
N LEU A 38 -44.40 -37.93 41.81
CA LEU A 38 -43.76 -39.15 42.36
C LEU A 38 -43.41 -40.37 41.44
N GLU A 39 -42.09 -40.63 41.41
CA GLU A 39 -41.37 -41.92 41.43
C GLU A 39 -41.39 -42.90 40.23
N GLY A 40 -40.22 -43.49 39.91
CA GLY A 40 -40.06 -44.45 38.79
C GLY A 40 -38.72 -45.19 38.61
N LEU A 41 -37.61 -44.71 39.18
CA LEU A 41 -36.26 -45.33 39.26
C LEU A 41 -35.35 -45.46 38.00
N LYS A 42 -34.04 -45.35 38.27
CA LYS A 42 -32.85 -45.89 37.56
C LYS A 42 -32.49 -45.27 36.19
N SER A 43 -31.60 -44.27 36.14
CA SER A 43 -30.10 -44.34 36.24
C SER A 43 -29.42 -44.67 34.89
N SER A 44 -28.38 -43.97 34.43
CA SER A 44 -27.30 -43.33 35.21
C SER A 44 -26.75 -42.01 34.63
N PHE A 45 -26.11 -41.22 35.49
CA PHE A 45 -25.37 -39.96 35.23
C PHE A 45 -23.99 -40.24 34.55
N SER A 46 -23.18 -39.27 34.10
CA SER A 46 -23.12 -37.84 34.46
C SER A 46 -22.53 -36.92 33.37
N THR A 47 -23.05 -35.69 33.30
CA THR A 47 -22.34 -34.47 32.88
C THR A 47 -22.79 -33.34 33.80
N THR A 48 -21.87 -32.49 34.26
CA THR A 48 -22.18 -31.35 35.15
C THR A 48 -21.45 -30.09 34.69
N GLU A 49 -22.22 -29.15 34.17
CA GLU A 49 -21.90 -27.73 34.26
C GLU A 49 -22.17 -27.25 35.70
N THR A 50 -21.57 -26.14 36.12
CA THR A 50 -21.94 -25.46 37.37
C THR A 50 -21.91 -23.94 37.20
N GLU A 51 -22.80 -23.24 37.89
CA GLU A 51 -23.22 -21.88 37.60
C GLU A 51 -22.25 -20.79 38.09
N LEU A 52 -22.30 -19.60 37.46
CA LEU A 52 -21.77 -18.38 38.06
C LEU A 52 -22.64 -17.98 39.26
N SER A 53 -22.01 -17.62 40.38
CA SER A 53 -22.68 -17.09 41.57
C SER A 53 -22.34 -15.61 41.77
N ILE A 54 -23.38 -14.79 42.01
CA ILE A 54 -23.27 -13.34 42.22
C ILE A 54 -23.19 -13.06 43.74
N PRO A 55 -22.09 -12.47 44.25
CA PRO A 55 -22.04 -11.97 45.63
C PRO A 55 -22.93 -10.74 45.80
N LYS A 56 -23.56 -10.61 46.98
CA LYS A 56 -24.40 -9.45 47.31
C LYS A 56 -23.58 -8.27 47.83
N SER A 57 -24.13 -7.07 47.67
CA SER A 57 -23.65 -5.86 48.31
C SER A 57 -23.88 -5.87 49.83
N GLU A 58 -22.85 -5.55 50.60
CA GLU A 58 -23.01 -5.01 51.96
C GLU A 58 -22.38 -3.61 52.01
N SER A 59 -23.06 -2.70 52.71
CA SER A 59 -22.69 -1.28 52.79
C SER A 59 -21.96 -0.98 54.09
N HIS A 60 -20.73 -0.46 54.00
CA HIS A 60 -20.09 0.23 55.11
C HIS A 60 -19.60 1.61 54.68
N ASP A 61 -20.08 2.62 55.41
CA ASP A 61 -19.68 4.02 55.26
C ASP A 61 -18.55 4.31 56.26
N SER A 62 -17.39 4.68 55.74
CA SER A 62 -16.26 5.24 56.48
C SER A 62 -15.41 6.05 55.52
N GLY A 63 -15.59 7.37 55.51
CA GLY A 63 -14.86 8.26 54.62
C GLY A 63 -13.38 8.38 55.01
N ASP A 64 -12.50 7.96 54.09
CA ASP A 64 -11.09 8.36 54.03
C ASP A 64 -10.82 9.04 52.67
N SER A 65 -9.76 9.84 52.61
CA SER A 65 -9.47 10.69 51.45
C SER A 65 -9.12 9.91 50.18
N VAL A 66 -9.69 10.31 49.04
CA VAL A 66 -9.28 9.82 47.71
C VAL A 66 -7.88 10.33 47.38
N GLU A 67 -6.86 9.53 47.69
CA GLU A 67 -5.54 9.65 47.06
C GLU A 67 -5.63 9.25 45.58
N PRO A 68 -4.83 9.88 44.69
CA PRO A 68 -4.82 9.52 43.27
C PRO A 68 -4.20 8.11 43.06
N PRO A 69 -4.67 7.34 42.06
CA PRO A 69 -4.18 5.98 41.82
C PRO A 69 -2.70 5.97 41.41
N THR A 70 -1.84 5.48 42.31
CA THR A 70 -0.39 5.43 42.11
C THR A 70 0.09 4.04 41.69
N GLN A 71 -0.06 3.73 40.39
CA GLN A 71 0.68 2.63 39.75
C GLN A 71 0.74 2.81 38.23
N PHE A 72 1.95 3.05 37.71
CA PHE A 72 2.20 3.01 36.26
C PHE A 72 2.41 1.55 35.83
N GLU A 73 1.45 1.02 35.06
CA GLU A 73 1.56 -0.28 34.38
C GLU A 73 2.86 -0.40 33.56
N THR A 74 3.68 -1.40 33.87
CA THR A 74 4.99 -1.60 33.22
C THR A 74 4.85 -2.20 31.82
N ILE A 75 5.84 -1.95 30.96
CA ILE A 75 5.96 -2.55 29.62
C ILE A 75 5.96 -4.10 29.71
N GLN A 76 6.60 -4.67 30.74
CA GLN A 76 6.57 -6.11 30.99
C GLN A 76 5.16 -6.62 31.32
N GLN A 77 4.36 -5.87 32.07
CA GLN A 77 2.96 -6.24 32.35
C GLN A 77 2.11 -6.18 31.07
N THR A 78 2.28 -5.15 30.23
CA THR A 78 1.62 -5.09 28.91
C THR A 78 1.99 -6.29 28.03
N PHE A 79 3.25 -6.73 28.03
CA PHE A 79 3.72 -7.91 27.31
C PHE A 79 3.09 -9.22 27.81
N GLN A 80 3.00 -9.37 29.14
CA GLN A 80 2.38 -10.54 29.77
C GLN A 80 0.86 -10.59 29.51
N ASN A 81 0.16 -9.46 29.66
CA ASN A 81 -1.28 -9.37 29.42
C ASN A 81 -1.64 -9.66 27.95
N ALA A 82 -0.74 -9.36 27.00
CA ALA A 82 -0.93 -9.62 25.58
C ALA A 82 -0.80 -11.11 25.18
N GLN A 83 -0.34 -12.01 26.05
CA GLN A 83 0.00 -13.39 25.68
C GLN A 83 -1.14 -14.24 25.09
N SER A 84 -2.39 -13.84 25.29
CA SER A 84 -3.59 -14.48 24.74
C SER A 84 -3.86 -14.14 23.27
N GLN A 85 -3.45 -12.95 22.80
CA GLN A 85 -3.63 -12.53 21.40
C GLN A 85 -2.42 -12.85 20.52
N TRP A 86 -1.32 -13.36 21.06
CA TRP A 86 -0.15 -13.77 20.27
C TRP A 86 -0.53 -14.79 19.18
N ILE A 87 0.20 -14.75 18.08
CA ILE A 87 0.25 -15.82 17.09
C ILE A 87 1.59 -16.52 17.32
N ASP A 88 1.53 -17.82 17.61
CA ASP A 88 2.71 -18.62 17.91
C ASP A 88 3.52 -18.90 16.62
N ASP A 89 4.83 -18.69 16.71
CA ASP A 89 5.83 -18.92 15.65
C ASP A 89 7.12 -19.52 16.30
N PRO A 90 8.10 -20.01 15.52
CA PRO A 90 9.30 -20.67 16.05
C PRO A 90 10.10 -19.88 17.09
N ILE A 91 9.94 -18.56 17.14
CA ILE A 91 10.66 -17.61 18.00
C ILE A 91 9.72 -17.05 19.07
N ILE A 92 8.53 -16.57 18.70
CA ILE A 92 7.59 -15.90 19.62
C ILE A 92 7.08 -16.86 20.70
N SER A 93 6.88 -18.14 20.39
CA SER A 93 6.49 -19.12 21.41
C SER A 93 7.56 -19.30 22.50
N GLN A 94 8.84 -19.05 22.19
CA GLN A 94 9.93 -19.07 23.19
C GLN A 94 9.88 -17.87 24.13
N TRP A 95 9.27 -16.75 23.72
CA TRP A 95 9.20 -15.52 24.53
C TRP A 95 8.31 -15.67 25.79
N ARG A 96 7.55 -16.76 25.87
CA ARG A 96 6.76 -17.16 27.05
C ARG A 96 7.63 -17.61 28.23
N ASP A 97 8.88 -18.04 28.01
CA ASP A 97 9.84 -18.31 29.08
C ASP A 97 10.29 -16.99 29.75
N PRO A 98 10.11 -16.82 31.09
CA PRO A 98 10.57 -15.62 31.80
C PRO A 98 12.10 -15.44 31.78
N ASN A 99 12.87 -16.49 31.47
CA ASN A 99 14.33 -16.41 31.34
C ASN A 99 14.78 -15.99 29.93
N HIS A 100 13.87 -15.94 28.95
CA HIS A 100 14.22 -15.60 27.58
C HIS A 100 14.73 -14.15 27.47
N ARG A 101 15.74 -13.92 26.61
CA ARG A 101 16.44 -12.63 26.46
C ARG A 101 15.53 -11.44 26.13
N ILE A 102 14.32 -11.69 25.62
CA ILE A 102 13.27 -10.69 25.39
C ILE A 102 13.00 -9.84 26.64
N HIS A 103 12.98 -10.43 27.84
CA HIS A 103 12.64 -9.71 29.08
C HIS A 103 13.72 -8.69 29.49
N GLN A 104 14.97 -8.92 29.08
CA GLN A 104 16.05 -7.93 29.21
C GLN A 104 15.87 -6.76 28.23
N VAL A 105 15.43 -7.04 26.99
CA VAL A 105 15.11 -6.00 26.00
C VAL A 105 13.90 -5.18 26.45
N LEU A 106 12.82 -5.81 26.89
CA LEU A 106 11.63 -5.15 27.43
C LEU A 106 11.96 -4.26 28.63
N SER A 107 12.96 -4.63 29.44
CA SER A 107 13.44 -3.80 30.54
C SER A 107 14.18 -2.54 30.06
N LYS A 108 14.93 -2.59 28.94
CA LYS A 108 15.47 -1.39 28.27
C LYS A 108 14.34 -0.53 27.68
N VAL A 109 13.34 -1.16 27.04
CA VAL A 109 12.16 -0.46 26.47
C VAL A 109 11.37 0.25 27.56
N ASN A 110 11.19 -0.38 28.73
CA ASN A 110 10.54 0.24 29.89
C ASN A 110 11.32 1.46 30.41
N ALA A 111 12.66 1.41 30.40
CA ALA A 111 13.49 2.56 30.73
C ALA A 111 13.34 3.71 29.73
N LEU A 112 13.35 3.41 28.41
CA LEU A 112 13.10 4.42 27.37
C LEU A 112 11.70 5.05 27.52
N HIS A 113 10.67 4.24 27.73
CA HIS A 113 9.30 4.71 27.97
C HIS A 113 9.24 5.66 29.18
N HIS A 114 9.80 5.26 30.34
CA HIS A 114 9.83 6.14 31.51
C HIS A 114 10.62 7.43 31.25
N THR A 115 11.76 7.37 30.55
CA THR A 115 12.53 8.56 30.20
C THR A 115 11.72 9.50 29.31
N TRP A 116 11.20 9.02 28.18
CA TRP A 116 10.53 9.87 27.18
C TRP A 116 9.18 10.39 27.69
N SER A 117 8.39 9.56 28.38
CA SER A 117 7.14 9.97 29.01
C SER A 117 7.34 10.91 30.22
N SER A 118 8.58 11.10 30.69
CA SER A 118 8.93 12.12 31.72
C SER A 118 9.44 13.45 31.14
N ILE A 119 9.69 13.54 29.84
CA ILE A 119 10.16 14.77 29.20
C ILE A 119 9.06 15.85 29.32
N PRO A 120 9.36 17.05 29.86
CA PRO A 120 8.38 18.13 29.93
C PRO A 120 7.84 18.51 28.55
N ASN A 121 6.51 18.51 28.44
CA ASN A 121 5.81 18.84 27.20
C ASN A 121 6.03 20.33 26.85
N SER A 122 6.69 20.65 25.73
CA SER A 122 6.62 22.02 25.21
C SER A 122 5.22 22.30 24.67
N PRO A 123 4.54 23.36 25.13
CA PRO A 123 3.20 23.74 24.66
C PRO A 123 3.18 24.19 23.19
N PHE A 124 4.33 24.56 22.62
CA PHE A 124 4.47 24.96 21.20
C PHE A 124 4.78 23.78 20.26
N SER A 125 4.90 22.55 20.79
CA SER A 125 4.97 21.33 19.99
C SER A 125 3.57 20.81 19.63
N PRO A 126 3.30 20.40 18.37
CA PRO A 126 2.00 19.82 18.01
C PRO A 126 1.74 18.51 18.77
N ALA A 127 2.79 17.69 18.95
CA ALA A 127 2.76 16.39 19.61
C ALA A 127 2.51 16.46 21.14
N ALA A 128 2.69 17.64 21.74
CA ALA A 128 2.36 17.88 23.14
C ALA A 128 0.86 18.06 23.41
N SER A 129 0.06 18.37 22.38
CA SER A 129 -1.36 18.67 22.54
C SER A 129 -2.17 17.44 22.99
N MET A 130 -3.04 17.63 24.00
CA MET A 130 -3.81 16.53 24.60
C MET A 130 -4.70 15.75 23.60
N PRO A 131 -5.36 16.38 22.58
CA PRO A 131 -6.10 15.63 21.57
C PRO A 131 -5.23 14.70 20.73
N ASN A 132 -4.00 15.13 20.42
CA ASN A 132 -3.02 14.32 19.69
C ASN A 132 -2.66 13.08 20.50
N ARG A 133 -2.36 13.25 21.79
CA ARG A 133 -2.08 12.13 22.71
C ARG A 133 -3.26 11.20 22.90
N GLN A 134 -4.48 11.74 22.98
CA GLN A 134 -5.69 10.91 23.07
C GLN A 134 -5.90 10.08 21.80
N ILE A 135 -5.55 10.58 20.61
CA ILE A 135 -5.57 9.78 19.37
C ILE A 135 -4.58 8.60 19.47
N GLY A 136 -3.34 8.84 19.93
CA GLY A 136 -2.36 7.77 20.18
C GLY A 136 -2.86 6.70 21.15
N ARG A 137 -3.51 7.12 22.25
CA ARG A 137 -4.11 6.20 23.23
C ARG A 137 -5.27 5.39 22.66
N ILE A 138 -6.18 6.02 21.91
CA ILE A 138 -7.30 5.33 21.24
C ILE A 138 -6.77 4.29 20.26
N LEU A 139 -5.75 4.63 19.47
CA LEU A 139 -5.12 3.69 18.54
C LEU A 139 -4.50 2.50 19.27
N ALA A 140 -3.78 2.74 20.39
CA ALA A 140 -3.25 1.67 21.23
C ALA A 140 -4.34 0.80 21.87
N GLU A 141 -5.45 1.41 22.33
CA GLU A 141 -6.58 0.74 22.97
C GLU A 141 -7.35 -0.18 22.02
N VAL A 142 -7.61 0.25 20.78
CA VAL A 142 -8.19 -0.62 19.74
C VAL A 142 -7.19 -1.68 19.22
N GLY A 143 -5.97 -1.71 19.76
CA GLY A 143 -4.97 -2.75 19.53
C GLY A 143 -3.93 -2.45 18.45
N LEU A 144 -3.78 -1.20 18.02
CA LEU A 144 -2.78 -0.82 17.00
C LEU A 144 -1.39 -0.51 17.61
N PRO A 145 -0.29 -0.73 16.86
CA PRO A 145 -0.24 -1.25 15.48
C PRO A 145 -0.45 -2.76 15.39
N TRP A 146 -1.56 -3.16 14.75
CA TRP A 146 -1.86 -4.51 14.29
C TRP A 146 -2.25 -4.41 12.82
N HIS A 147 -1.39 -4.96 11.95
CA HIS A 147 -1.46 -4.78 10.49
C HIS A 147 -1.66 -3.32 10.03
N ASN A 148 -0.56 -2.58 9.88
CA ASN A 148 -0.59 -1.17 9.51
C ASN A 148 -0.22 -0.87 8.04
N ASN A 149 -0.56 -1.74 7.07
CA ASN A 149 -0.20 -1.54 5.66
C ASN A 149 -1.32 -0.98 4.77
N GLN A 150 -1.17 0.29 4.39
CA GLN A 150 -2.09 1.05 3.54
C GLN A 150 -1.54 1.20 2.11
N ILE A 151 -1.84 0.24 1.24
CA ILE A 151 -1.46 0.22 -0.19
C ILE A 151 -2.41 1.06 -1.07
N ASN A 152 -1.94 1.51 -2.26
CA ASN A 152 -2.72 2.21 -3.30
C ASN A 152 -3.40 3.53 -2.83
N MET A 153 -4.12 4.25 -3.70
CA MET A 153 -5.04 5.33 -3.29
C MET A 153 -6.45 4.79 -2.93
N PRO A 154 -7.32 5.51 -2.19
CA PRO A 154 -8.67 5.04 -1.81
C PRO A 154 -9.67 4.81 -2.95
N ASP A 155 -9.36 5.30 -4.13
CA ASP A 155 -10.03 5.10 -5.42
C ASP A 155 -9.38 3.98 -6.27
N GLU A 156 -8.29 3.37 -5.81
CA GLU A 156 -7.49 2.37 -6.54
C GLU A 156 -7.29 1.03 -5.79
N VAL A 157 -8.29 0.53 -5.08
CA VAL A 157 -8.16 -0.68 -4.23
C VAL A 157 -8.90 -1.88 -4.81
N ASP A 158 -8.30 -3.08 -4.82
CA ASP A 158 -9.08 -4.33 -4.94
C ASP A 158 -9.76 -4.59 -3.60
N THR A 159 -11.09 -4.55 -3.59
CA THR A 159 -11.94 -4.79 -2.40
C THR A 159 -11.80 -6.19 -1.79
N SER A 160 -10.94 -7.05 -2.36
CA SER A 160 -10.51 -8.30 -1.76
C SER A 160 -9.43 -8.17 -0.70
N TRP A 161 -8.77 -7.02 -0.58
CA TRP A 161 -7.78 -6.79 0.47
C TRP A 161 -8.48 -6.28 1.74
N PRO A 162 -8.68 -7.10 2.79
CA PRO A 162 -9.51 -6.70 3.94
C PRO A 162 -8.73 -5.81 4.92
N PHE A 163 -7.41 -5.88 4.91
CA PHE A 163 -6.53 -5.28 5.92
C PHE A 163 -6.16 -3.84 5.56
N HIS A 164 -7.13 -2.92 5.56
CA HIS A 164 -6.91 -1.51 5.23
C HIS A 164 -7.89 -0.54 5.91
N PHE A 165 -7.53 0.74 6.04
CA PHE A 165 -8.39 1.81 6.56
C PHE A 165 -8.78 2.80 5.45
N LYS A 166 -9.41 2.30 4.38
CA LYS A 166 -9.66 3.06 3.14
C LYS A 166 -10.92 3.92 3.14
N SER A 167 -11.88 3.65 4.03
CA SER A 167 -12.99 4.56 4.37
C SER A 167 -12.43 5.83 5.02
N PHE A 168 -11.77 5.68 6.16
CA PHE A 168 -11.06 6.72 6.91
C PHE A 168 -10.19 7.61 6.00
N GLU A 169 -9.35 7.01 5.14
CA GLU A 169 -8.51 7.78 4.22
C GLU A 169 -9.33 8.59 3.18
N ARG A 170 -10.41 8.02 2.65
CA ARG A 170 -11.29 8.67 1.67
C ARG A 170 -12.05 9.84 2.28
N GLU A 171 -12.56 9.69 3.49
CA GLU A 171 -13.36 10.72 4.15
C GLU A 171 -12.53 11.97 4.48
N VAL A 172 -11.25 11.83 4.85
CA VAL A 172 -10.35 12.97 5.01
C VAL A 172 -10.09 13.69 3.69
N ILE A 173 -9.87 12.96 2.59
CA ILE A 173 -9.69 13.54 1.26
C ILE A 173 -10.95 14.32 0.85
N GLN A 174 -12.14 13.76 1.08
CA GLN A 174 -13.41 14.42 0.78
C GLN A 174 -13.66 15.64 1.67
N ALA A 175 -13.36 15.56 2.97
CA ALA A 175 -13.51 16.68 3.90
C ALA A 175 -12.57 17.85 3.56
N LYS A 176 -11.27 17.58 3.37
CA LYS A 176 -10.30 18.62 2.98
C LYS A 176 -10.56 19.12 1.56
N GLY A 177 -10.91 18.25 0.60
CA GLY A 177 -11.29 18.64 -0.77
C GLY A 177 -12.54 19.54 -0.82
N THR A 178 -13.58 19.23 -0.04
CA THR A 178 -14.79 20.06 0.09
C THR A 178 -14.45 21.47 0.57
N ARG A 179 -13.50 21.61 1.51
CA ARG A 179 -13.03 22.92 2.02
C ARG A 179 -12.23 23.75 1.00
N VAL A 180 -11.96 23.20 -0.19
CA VAL A 180 -11.45 23.92 -1.37
C VAL A 180 -12.31 23.69 -2.62
N GLY A 181 -13.60 23.36 -2.44
CA GLY A 181 -14.60 23.33 -3.50
C GLY A 181 -14.65 22.07 -4.38
N ASP A 182 -13.88 21.02 -4.07
CA ASP A 182 -13.92 19.74 -4.78
C ASP A 182 -14.23 18.57 -3.82
N PRO A 183 -15.51 18.25 -3.56
CA PRO A 183 -15.90 17.08 -2.77
C PRO A 183 -15.61 15.74 -3.48
N ALA A 184 -15.20 15.77 -4.75
CA ALA A 184 -14.80 14.60 -5.55
C ALA A 184 -13.27 14.55 -5.75
N ALA A 185 -12.50 15.24 -4.90
CA ALA A 185 -11.04 15.20 -4.90
C ALA A 185 -10.52 13.75 -4.76
N SER A 186 -9.40 13.48 -5.44
CA SER A 186 -8.63 12.25 -5.39
C SER A 186 -7.28 12.56 -4.73
N GLY A 187 -6.63 11.55 -4.15
CA GLY A 187 -5.44 11.76 -3.33
C GLY A 187 -5.14 10.60 -2.39
N TYR A 188 -4.20 10.83 -1.47
CA TYR A 188 -3.89 9.91 -0.38
C TYR A 188 -3.17 10.64 0.77
N VAL A 189 -3.06 9.99 1.93
CA VAL A 189 -2.39 10.54 3.11
C VAL A 189 -0.97 9.98 3.24
N CYS A 190 0.03 10.86 3.29
CA CYS A 190 1.45 10.50 3.42
C CYS A 190 2.20 11.65 4.12
N ASN A 191 3.51 11.54 4.35
CA ASN A 191 4.24 12.67 4.92
C ASN A 191 4.29 13.87 3.94
N TYR A 192 4.56 15.06 4.47
CA TYR A 192 4.57 16.30 3.67
C TYR A 192 5.52 16.24 2.45
N SER A 193 6.65 15.52 2.55
CA SER A 193 7.64 15.42 1.48
C SER A 193 7.12 14.59 0.31
N GLU A 194 6.57 13.41 0.59
CA GLU A 194 5.94 12.57 -0.44
C GLU A 194 4.72 13.27 -1.06
N ALA A 195 3.91 13.95 -0.25
CA ALA A 195 2.70 14.62 -0.71
C ALA A 195 3.02 15.68 -1.77
N ASN A 196 3.99 16.56 -1.51
CA ASN A 196 4.43 17.59 -2.45
C ASN A 196 5.06 16.98 -3.71
N LEU A 197 5.93 15.95 -3.56
CA LEU A 197 6.52 15.24 -4.70
C LEU A 197 5.44 14.59 -5.60
N TYR A 198 4.40 14.00 -5.01
CA TYR A 198 3.29 13.40 -5.75
C TYR A 198 2.46 14.45 -6.49
N CYS A 199 2.13 15.56 -5.82
CA CYS A 199 1.42 16.69 -6.43
C CYS A 199 2.18 17.27 -7.63
N ILE A 200 3.50 17.48 -7.52
CA ILE A 200 4.36 17.94 -8.62
C ILE A 200 4.38 16.89 -9.77
N ARG A 201 4.45 15.59 -9.43
CA ARG A 201 4.41 14.51 -10.43
C ARG A 201 3.09 14.44 -11.19
N ALA A 202 1.95 14.65 -10.54
CA ALA A 202 0.65 14.65 -11.21
C ALA A 202 0.56 15.79 -12.25
N LEU A 203 1.09 16.97 -11.93
CA LEU A 203 1.20 18.10 -12.87
C LEU A 203 2.24 17.84 -13.97
N GLN A 204 3.35 17.15 -13.67
CA GLN A 204 4.31 16.72 -14.67
C GLN A 204 3.65 15.80 -15.70
N GLN A 205 2.89 14.78 -15.26
CA GLN A 205 2.20 13.85 -16.15
C GLN A 205 1.20 14.57 -17.05
N GLU A 206 0.32 15.39 -16.47
CA GLU A 206 -0.67 16.22 -17.17
C GLU A 206 -0.04 17.09 -18.26
N LEU A 207 1.05 17.79 -17.95
CA LEU A 207 1.76 18.65 -18.90
C LEU A 207 2.53 17.85 -19.96
N ARG A 208 2.99 16.63 -19.65
CA ARG A 208 3.65 15.75 -20.64
C ARG A 208 2.66 15.10 -21.60
N GLU A 209 1.47 14.73 -21.16
CA GLU A 209 0.41 14.24 -22.06
C GLU A 209 -0.11 15.37 -22.97
N LYS A 210 -0.29 16.60 -22.44
CA LYS A 210 -0.78 17.75 -23.22
C LYS A 210 0.29 18.45 -24.08
N CYS A 211 1.55 18.46 -23.66
CA CYS A 211 2.65 19.15 -24.35
C CYS A 211 3.89 18.23 -24.53
N PRO A 212 3.76 17.07 -25.21
CA PRO A 212 4.79 16.02 -25.23
C PRO A 212 6.15 16.44 -25.80
N THR A 213 6.20 17.52 -26.60
CA THR A 213 7.45 18.06 -27.18
C THR A 213 8.11 19.15 -26.34
N ARG A 214 7.52 19.58 -25.21
CA ARG A 214 8.01 20.71 -24.40
C ARG A 214 8.32 20.23 -22.97
N LYS A 215 9.57 20.39 -22.53
CA LYS A 215 9.95 20.08 -21.13
C LYS A 215 9.39 21.19 -20.21
N PRO A 216 8.48 20.89 -19.26
CA PRO A 216 7.94 21.90 -18.37
C PRO A 216 9.04 22.45 -17.45
N LEU A 217 8.84 23.69 -16.97
CA LEU A 217 9.75 24.36 -16.05
C LEU A 217 9.06 24.48 -14.68
N VAL A 218 9.76 24.14 -13.59
CA VAL A 218 9.27 24.40 -12.24
C VAL A 218 9.75 25.77 -11.80
N VAL A 219 8.83 26.68 -11.48
CA VAL A 219 9.11 28.04 -11.02
C VAL A 219 8.72 28.16 -9.55
N PHE A 220 9.57 28.79 -8.73
CA PHE A 220 9.38 28.91 -7.28
C PHE A 220 10.11 30.14 -6.71
N ASP A 221 9.70 30.58 -5.51
CA ASP A 221 10.39 31.59 -4.69
C ASP A 221 10.57 31.00 -3.27
N ARG A 222 9.54 31.02 -2.41
CA ARG A 222 9.65 30.62 -0.98
C ARG A 222 9.58 29.11 -0.71
N PHE A 223 9.38 28.28 -1.74
CA PHE A 223 9.19 26.84 -1.63
C PHE A 223 10.46 26.08 -1.19
N ASN A 224 10.31 24.91 -0.55
CA ASN A 224 11.43 24.06 -0.12
C ASN A 224 12.29 23.60 -1.33
N ALA A 225 13.51 24.14 -1.43
CA ALA A 225 14.44 23.88 -2.53
C ALA A 225 15.03 22.45 -2.53
N GLU A 226 15.18 21.79 -1.37
CA GLU A 226 15.67 20.42 -1.27
C GLU A 226 14.65 19.43 -1.85
N LEU A 227 13.36 19.65 -1.52
CA LEU A 227 12.24 18.89 -2.06
C LEU A 227 12.13 19.08 -3.58
N LEU A 228 12.33 20.30 -4.08
CA LEU A 228 12.37 20.56 -5.53
C LEU A 228 13.59 19.92 -6.21
N GLN A 229 14.75 19.83 -5.55
CA GLN A 229 15.91 19.11 -6.06
C GLN A 229 15.64 17.60 -6.14
N SER A 230 14.91 17.00 -5.19
CA SER A 230 14.36 15.65 -5.33
C SER A 230 13.38 15.53 -6.52
N ALA A 231 12.42 16.45 -6.66
CA ALA A 231 11.45 16.46 -7.76
C ALA A 231 12.12 16.56 -9.15
N LYS A 232 13.16 17.40 -9.26
CA LYS A 232 14.02 17.57 -10.44
C LYS A 232 14.67 16.26 -10.87
N VAL A 233 15.29 15.54 -9.93
CA VAL A 233 15.97 14.26 -10.21
C VAL A 233 14.97 13.15 -10.53
N PHE A 234 13.88 13.06 -9.76
CA PHE A 234 12.86 12.01 -9.88
C PHE A 234 12.01 12.11 -11.16
N PHE A 235 11.60 13.32 -11.56
CA PHE A 235 10.62 13.53 -12.63
C PHE A 235 11.19 14.20 -13.88
N GLY A 236 12.53 14.31 -13.99
CA GLY A 236 13.22 14.88 -15.14
C GLY A 236 12.81 16.32 -15.44
N LEU A 237 12.72 17.13 -14.39
CA LEU A 237 12.29 18.52 -14.43
C LEU A 237 13.49 19.49 -14.39
N GLU A 238 13.25 20.73 -14.79
CA GLU A 238 14.18 21.85 -14.61
C GLU A 238 13.59 22.82 -13.58
N LEU A 239 14.45 23.45 -12.77
CA LEU A 239 14.06 24.39 -11.72
C LEU A 239 14.50 25.81 -12.07
N TYR A 240 13.67 26.80 -11.79
CA TYR A 240 13.97 28.22 -11.99
C TYR A 240 13.44 29.05 -10.80
N HIS A 241 14.36 29.63 -10.04
CA HIS A 241 14.03 30.48 -8.90
C HIS A 241 13.70 31.91 -9.35
N VAL A 242 12.66 32.51 -8.77
CA VAL A 242 12.26 33.91 -8.96
C VAL A 242 12.17 34.63 -7.62
N ASP A 243 12.12 35.96 -7.66
CA ASP A 243 11.87 36.79 -6.48
C ASP A 243 10.62 37.63 -6.73
N LEU A 244 9.51 37.22 -6.13
CA LEU A 244 8.19 37.84 -6.25
C LEU A 244 8.17 39.26 -5.67
N SER A 245 9.07 39.59 -4.73
CA SER A 245 9.16 40.93 -4.14
C SER A 245 9.62 42.00 -5.13
N GLN A 246 10.23 41.59 -6.26
CA GLN A 246 10.72 42.49 -7.31
C GLN A 246 9.64 42.94 -8.30
N GLY A 247 8.39 42.49 -8.10
CA GLY A 247 7.23 42.90 -8.87
C GLY A 247 7.01 42.13 -10.17
N LYS A 248 5.72 41.97 -10.49
CA LYS A 248 5.18 41.23 -11.65
C LYS A 248 5.92 41.50 -12.95
N GLU A 249 6.19 42.75 -13.30
CA GLU A 249 6.80 43.13 -14.58
C GLU A 249 8.23 42.62 -14.72
N LYS A 250 8.96 42.41 -13.62
CA LYS A 250 10.29 41.80 -13.67
C LYS A 250 10.20 40.29 -13.74
N VAL A 251 9.46 39.67 -12.82
CA VAL A 251 9.26 38.21 -12.79
C VAL A 251 8.73 37.68 -14.12
N LEU A 252 7.77 38.39 -14.73
CA LEU A 252 7.22 38.04 -16.04
C LEU A 252 8.27 38.05 -17.16
N ARG A 253 9.20 39.02 -17.18
CA ARG A 253 10.30 39.03 -18.16
C ARG A 253 11.26 37.87 -17.92
N ASP A 254 11.68 37.70 -16.68
CA ASP A 254 12.70 36.71 -16.29
C ASP A 254 12.20 35.28 -16.57
N VAL A 255 10.95 34.96 -16.21
CA VAL A 255 10.30 33.67 -16.53
C VAL A 255 10.00 33.52 -18.02
N MET A 256 9.61 34.57 -18.73
CA MET A 256 9.34 34.48 -20.18
C MET A 256 10.61 34.15 -20.97
N VAL A 257 11.78 34.68 -20.57
CA VAL A 257 13.09 34.25 -21.11
C VAL A 257 13.37 32.78 -20.76
N ALA A 258 13.22 32.38 -19.49
CA ALA A 258 13.48 31.00 -19.04
C ALA A 258 12.57 29.94 -19.71
N THR A 259 11.37 30.34 -20.12
CA THR A 259 10.37 29.49 -20.80
C THR A 259 10.44 29.54 -22.32
N CYS A 260 11.48 30.16 -22.90
CA CYS A 260 11.64 30.37 -24.34
C CYS A 260 10.45 31.13 -24.93
N ASP A 261 10.28 32.39 -24.53
CA ASP A 261 9.18 33.27 -24.94
C ASP A 261 7.78 32.72 -24.58
N GLY A 262 7.64 32.15 -23.37
CA GLY A 262 6.37 31.61 -22.86
C GLY A 262 5.91 30.31 -23.53
N ILE A 263 6.75 29.70 -24.36
CA ILE A 263 6.44 28.47 -25.11
C ILE A 263 6.42 27.25 -24.18
N ARG A 264 7.34 27.15 -23.22
CA ARG A 264 7.38 26.04 -22.26
C ARG A 264 6.28 26.20 -21.19
N PRO A 265 5.48 25.14 -20.91
CA PRO A 265 4.51 25.20 -19.82
C PRO A 265 5.21 25.18 -18.45
N ILE A 266 4.56 25.77 -17.45
CA ILE A 266 5.11 25.99 -16.12
C ILE A 266 4.35 25.17 -15.07
N ILE A 267 5.08 24.61 -14.11
CA ILE A 267 4.54 24.24 -12.79
C ILE A 267 5.02 25.33 -11.83
N PHE A 268 4.13 26.16 -11.31
CA PHE A 268 4.50 27.08 -10.23
C PHE A 268 4.35 26.33 -8.91
N ALA A 269 5.44 26.15 -8.17
CA ALA A 269 5.45 25.56 -6.84
C ALA A 269 5.46 26.69 -5.81
N ALA A 270 4.34 26.87 -5.11
CA ALA A 270 4.14 27.92 -4.12
C ALA A 270 3.85 27.32 -2.73
N THR A 271 4.27 27.99 -1.66
CA THR A 271 3.96 27.62 -0.28
C THR A 271 3.20 28.72 0.44
N LEU A 272 2.23 28.32 1.26
CA LEU A 272 1.52 29.20 2.19
C LEU A 272 2.23 29.34 3.54
N GLY A 273 3.38 28.70 3.75
CA GLY A 273 4.16 28.83 4.97
C GLY A 273 5.33 27.85 5.00
N ASN A 274 6.53 28.30 4.64
CA ASN A 274 7.74 27.49 4.77
C ASN A 274 8.22 27.38 6.23
N ALA A 275 9.37 26.76 6.46
CA ALA A 275 9.95 26.57 7.79
C ALA A 275 10.33 27.89 8.52
N SER A 276 10.53 28.98 7.77
CA SER A 276 10.74 30.33 8.32
C SER A 276 9.44 31.15 8.42
N GLY A 277 8.28 30.53 8.17
CA GLY A 277 6.97 31.19 8.20
C GLY A 277 6.69 32.11 7.02
N GLU A 278 7.55 32.12 5.99
CA GLU A 278 7.36 32.92 4.77
C GLU A 278 6.38 32.24 3.82
N SER A 279 5.68 33.02 2.98
CA SER A 279 4.71 32.50 2.00
C SER A 279 4.79 33.26 0.68
N ASP A 280 4.43 32.58 -0.41
CA ASP A 280 4.46 33.15 -1.77
C ASP A 280 3.23 34.01 -2.06
N ASP A 281 3.44 35.11 -2.80
CA ASP A 281 2.33 35.97 -3.27
C ASP A 281 1.55 35.30 -4.40
N LEU A 282 0.54 34.52 -4.01
CA LEU A 282 -0.43 33.92 -4.93
C LEU A 282 -1.16 34.96 -5.79
N GLY A 283 -1.29 36.21 -5.34
CA GLY A 283 -1.90 37.31 -6.11
C GLY A 283 -1.06 37.69 -7.33
N THR A 284 0.24 37.85 -7.15
CA THR A 284 1.21 38.03 -8.25
C THR A 284 1.30 36.80 -9.14
N ILE A 285 1.31 35.59 -8.59
CA ILE A 285 1.34 34.34 -9.39
C ILE A 285 0.08 34.20 -10.26
N ARG A 286 -1.10 34.48 -9.71
CA ARG A 286 -2.36 34.60 -10.46
C ARG A 286 -2.24 35.62 -11.60
N GLU A 287 -1.61 36.76 -11.38
CA GLU A 287 -1.45 37.76 -12.43
C GLU A 287 -0.42 37.41 -13.50
N ILE A 288 0.60 36.60 -13.17
CA ILE A 288 1.52 36.00 -14.16
C ILE A 288 0.79 34.95 -15.00
N SER A 289 -0.13 34.18 -14.43
CA SER A 289 -0.95 33.18 -15.16
C SER A 289 -1.91 33.79 -16.19
N GLY A 290 -2.16 35.10 -16.13
CA GLY A 290 -2.88 35.83 -17.18
C GLY A 290 -2.07 36.04 -18.47
N VAL A 291 -0.79 35.66 -18.48
CA VAL A 291 0.14 35.83 -19.61
C VAL A 291 0.89 34.53 -19.94
N LEU A 292 1.24 33.72 -18.93
CA LEU A 292 2.04 32.50 -19.10
C LEU A 292 1.25 31.23 -18.80
N HIS A 293 1.49 30.20 -19.61
CA HIS A 293 0.89 28.86 -19.52
C HIS A 293 1.35 28.11 -18.26
N LEU A 294 0.69 28.31 -17.12
CA LEU A 294 1.07 27.71 -15.84
C LEU A 294 -0.04 26.89 -15.17
N LEU A 295 0.37 25.85 -14.44
CA LEU A 295 -0.43 25.18 -13.41
C LEU A 295 0.16 25.50 -12.03
N LEU A 296 -0.69 25.68 -11.03
CA LEU A 296 -0.27 25.99 -9.65
C LEU A 296 -0.29 24.75 -8.77
N HIS A 297 0.80 24.51 -8.07
CA HIS A 297 0.91 23.62 -6.92
C HIS A 297 1.04 24.46 -5.64
N VAL A 298 0.25 24.15 -4.60
CA VAL A 298 0.31 24.83 -3.31
C VAL A 298 0.68 23.85 -2.19
N ASP A 299 1.80 24.09 -1.52
CA ASP A 299 2.07 23.53 -0.20
C ASP A 299 1.32 24.35 0.87
N ALA A 300 0.38 23.72 1.54
CA ALA A 300 -0.31 24.24 2.72
C ALA A 300 -0.24 23.22 3.88
N SER A 301 0.79 22.38 3.90
CA SER A 301 1.00 21.33 4.91
C SER A 301 0.90 21.86 6.36
N ARG A 302 1.53 23.00 6.65
CA ARG A 302 1.57 23.62 8.00
C ARG A 302 0.32 24.43 8.39
N ASN A 303 -0.64 24.66 7.48
CA ASN A 303 -1.69 25.67 7.70
C ASN A 303 -3.00 25.54 6.89
N PHE A 304 -3.19 24.51 6.07
CA PHE A 304 -4.40 24.37 5.25
C PHE A 304 -5.69 24.45 6.08
N ASP A 305 -5.74 23.76 7.22
CA ASP A 305 -6.92 23.79 8.09
C ASP A 305 -7.16 25.19 8.69
N TYR A 306 -6.11 25.97 8.98
CA TYR A 306 -6.25 27.38 9.39
C TYR A 306 -6.79 28.25 8.24
N VAL A 307 -6.13 28.20 7.08
CA VAL A 307 -6.44 29.07 5.93
C VAL A 307 -7.79 28.75 5.30
N THR A 308 -8.25 27.49 5.34
CA THR A 308 -9.60 27.13 4.88
C THR A 308 -10.68 27.54 5.89
N THR A 309 -10.51 27.26 7.18
CA THR A 309 -11.54 27.56 8.20
C THR A 309 -11.63 29.03 8.61
N MET A 310 -10.62 29.85 8.27
CA MET A 310 -10.53 31.29 8.61
C MET A 310 -11.81 32.08 8.22
N PRO A 311 -12.42 32.83 9.17
CA PRO A 311 -13.55 33.73 8.92
C PRO A 311 -13.31 34.72 7.77
N GLU A 312 -14.36 35.01 7.00
CA GLU A 312 -14.29 35.78 5.75
C GLU A 312 -13.89 37.26 5.96
N ASP A 313 -14.29 37.86 7.07
CA ASP A 313 -13.89 39.21 7.49
C ASP A 313 -12.40 39.25 7.87
N ARG A 314 -11.92 38.27 8.66
CA ARG A 314 -10.52 38.13 9.04
C ARG A 314 -9.63 37.80 7.84
N ARG A 315 -10.12 36.96 6.91
CA ARG A 315 -9.47 36.65 5.63
C ARG A 315 -9.21 37.92 4.83
N ARG A 316 -10.21 38.79 4.70
CA ARG A 316 -10.09 40.10 4.03
C ARG A 316 -9.16 41.05 4.78
N GLN A 317 -9.21 41.09 6.11
CA GLN A 317 -8.31 41.91 6.93
C GLN A 317 -6.84 41.51 6.79
N LEU A 318 -6.55 40.22 6.61
CA LEU A 318 -5.19 39.70 6.44
C LEU A 318 -4.73 39.62 4.96
N GLY A 319 -5.60 39.95 4.01
CA GLY A 319 -5.32 39.82 2.57
C GLY A 319 -5.18 38.37 2.07
N CYS A 320 -5.56 37.37 2.89
CA CYS A 320 -5.40 35.97 2.56
C CYS A 320 -6.33 35.56 1.41
N ALA A 321 -5.78 34.94 0.37
CA ALA A 321 -6.57 34.40 -0.72
C ALA A 321 -7.54 33.29 -0.24
N ARG A 322 -8.60 33.05 -1.02
CA ARG A 322 -9.37 31.80 -0.97
C ARG A 322 -8.80 30.85 -2.02
N LEU A 323 -8.58 29.59 -1.66
CA LEU A 323 -8.15 28.54 -2.58
C LEU A 323 -9.36 27.78 -3.15
N ALA A 324 -9.24 27.35 -4.40
CA ALA A 324 -10.08 26.33 -5.00
C ALA A 324 -9.20 25.24 -5.63
N LEU A 325 -9.52 23.97 -5.41
CA LEU A 325 -8.87 22.86 -6.10
C LEU A 325 -9.48 22.71 -7.49
N GLY A 326 -8.67 22.65 -8.55
CA GLY A 326 -9.23 22.48 -9.89
C GLY A 326 -8.25 22.65 -11.06
N MET A 327 -8.74 22.25 -12.24
CA MET A 327 -8.04 22.43 -13.51
C MET A 327 -8.66 23.57 -14.33
N LYS A 328 -7.80 24.28 -15.06
CA LYS A 328 -8.17 25.23 -16.11
C LYS A 328 -7.40 24.93 -17.41
N PRO A 329 -7.91 25.38 -18.57
CA PRO A 329 -7.10 25.53 -19.77
C PRO A 329 -5.87 26.41 -19.50
N LEU A 330 -4.72 26.08 -20.09
CA LEU A 330 -3.45 26.77 -19.84
C LEU A 330 -3.43 28.22 -20.37
N ASP A 331 -4.35 28.59 -21.27
CA ASP A 331 -4.55 29.95 -21.80
C ASP A 331 -5.36 30.86 -20.85
N ARG A 332 -5.69 30.40 -19.64
CA ARG A 332 -6.57 31.09 -18.70
C ARG A 332 -5.91 31.32 -17.35
N PRO A 333 -6.14 32.49 -16.72
CA PRO A 333 -5.62 32.74 -15.40
C PRO A 333 -6.20 31.75 -14.38
N ILE A 334 -5.41 31.44 -13.35
CA ILE A 334 -5.76 30.53 -12.27
C ILE A 334 -6.77 31.15 -11.28
N GLN A 335 -7.93 31.57 -11.77
CA GLN A 335 -8.98 32.20 -10.97
C GLN A 335 -10.37 31.62 -11.26
N THR A 336 -11.18 31.50 -10.20
CA THR A 336 -12.62 31.19 -10.27
C THR A 336 -13.45 32.45 -10.55
N TYR A 337 -14.76 32.28 -10.77
CA TYR A 337 -15.69 33.40 -10.90
C TYR A 337 -15.96 34.13 -9.56
N ASP A 338 -15.82 33.46 -8.41
CA ASP A 338 -15.91 34.09 -7.08
C ASP A 338 -14.61 34.78 -6.63
N GLY A 339 -13.58 34.77 -7.48
CA GLY A 339 -12.30 35.44 -7.25
C GLY A 339 -11.23 34.58 -6.57
N SER A 340 -11.57 33.38 -6.09
CA SER A 340 -10.64 32.40 -5.52
C SER A 340 -9.53 32.01 -6.49
N ILE A 341 -8.35 31.69 -5.95
CA ILE A 341 -7.18 31.25 -6.71
C ILE A 341 -7.23 29.74 -6.88
N ILE A 342 -7.03 29.29 -8.12
CA ILE A 342 -7.12 27.88 -8.49
C ILE A 342 -5.75 27.22 -8.34
N ALA A 343 -5.66 26.28 -7.41
CA ALA A 343 -4.54 25.36 -7.31
C ALA A 343 -4.92 24.05 -8.01
N SER A 344 -4.06 23.56 -8.88
CA SER A 344 -4.26 22.28 -9.58
C SER A 344 -3.91 21.09 -8.70
N THR A 345 -3.02 21.29 -7.72
CA THR A 345 -2.77 20.34 -6.62
C THR A 345 -2.49 21.10 -5.32
N ILE A 346 -2.92 20.56 -4.18
CA ILE A 346 -2.72 21.15 -2.86
C ILE A 346 -2.23 20.07 -1.88
N VAL A 347 -1.19 20.36 -1.10
CA VAL A 347 -0.86 19.56 0.09
C VAL A 347 -1.53 20.17 1.30
N ALA A 348 -2.38 19.39 1.97
CA ALA A 348 -3.32 19.87 2.98
C ALA A 348 -3.06 19.22 4.35
N GLY A 349 -2.72 20.04 5.35
CA GLY A 349 -2.49 19.61 6.73
C GLY A 349 -2.85 20.67 7.78
N GLY A 350 -2.36 20.45 9.00
CA GLY A 350 -2.66 21.24 10.19
C GLY A 350 -1.43 21.92 10.80
N LEU A 351 -1.56 22.35 12.07
CA LEU A 351 -0.58 23.16 12.79
C LEU A 351 0.84 22.57 12.79
N ASN A 352 1.79 23.36 12.28
CA ASN A 352 3.24 23.16 12.29
C ASN A 352 3.67 21.70 12.35
N LEU A 353 3.28 20.95 11.31
CA LEU A 353 3.75 19.60 11.06
C LEU A 353 5.28 19.56 11.10
N ASP A 354 5.85 18.61 11.85
CA ASP A 354 7.26 18.28 11.71
C ASP A 354 7.54 17.64 10.35
N ALA A 355 8.81 17.47 10.01
CA ALA A 355 9.23 17.01 8.68
C ALA A 355 8.82 15.55 8.35
N SER A 356 8.24 14.80 9.28
CA SER A 356 7.72 13.44 9.09
C SER A 356 6.20 13.33 9.11
N ALA A 357 5.49 14.36 9.61
CA ALA A 357 4.08 14.27 9.94
C ALA A 357 3.13 14.17 8.71
N PRO A 358 1.93 13.56 8.88
CA PRO A 358 1.02 13.27 7.79
C PRO A 358 0.28 14.51 7.25
N ALA A 359 0.15 14.56 5.92
CA ALA A 359 -0.64 15.51 5.16
C ALA A 359 -1.42 14.79 4.05
N VAL A 360 -2.48 15.42 3.53
CA VAL A 360 -3.24 14.92 2.38
C VAL A 360 -2.68 15.51 1.10
N ALA A 361 -2.37 14.67 0.11
CA ALA A 361 -1.99 15.13 -1.22
C ALA A 361 -3.24 15.21 -2.12
N LEU A 362 -3.80 16.41 -2.30
CA LEU A 362 -5.07 16.63 -3.03
C LEU A 362 -4.85 16.95 -4.51
N LYS A 363 -5.64 16.31 -5.37
CA LYS A 363 -5.80 16.62 -6.79
C LYS A 363 -7.27 16.44 -7.22
N PRO A 364 -7.73 17.09 -8.31
CA PRO A 364 -8.97 16.67 -8.96
C PRO A 364 -8.89 15.20 -9.40
N ALA A 365 -10.00 14.46 -9.36
CA ALA A 365 -10.04 13.07 -9.84
C ALA A 365 -9.59 12.92 -11.30
N SER A 366 -9.84 13.94 -12.14
CA SER A 366 -9.49 14.00 -13.56
C SER A 366 -8.04 14.38 -13.87
N LEU A 367 -7.21 14.70 -12.87
CA LEU A 367 -5.81 15.10 -13.05
C LEU A 367 -4.86 13.90 -12.91
N GLY A 368 -3.89 13.77 -13.80
CA GLY A 368 -2.83 12.74 -13.77
C GLY A 368 -3.00 11.65 -14.83
N GLY A 369 -1.93 10.88 -15.06
CA GLY A 369 -1.86 9.91 -16.16
C GLY A 369 -2.66 8.62 -15.94
N LYS A 370 -2.68 7.75 -16.95
CA LYS A 370 -3.29 6.41 -16.82
C LYS A 370 -2.32 5.40 -16.21
N HIS A 371 -2.70 4.83 -15.07
CA HIS A 371 -1.91 3.85 -14.33
C HIS A 371 -2.22 2.41 -14.76
N ALA A 372 -1.19 1.56 -14.77
CA ALA A 372 -1.35 0.12 -14.98
C ALA A 372 -1.72 -0.58 -13.66
N ARG A 373 -2.52 -1.66 -13.74
CA ARG A 373 -2.79 -2.52 -12.60
C ARG A 373 -1.51 -3.26 -12.19
N VAL A 374 -1.21 -3.26 -10.90
CA VAL A 374 -0.14 -4.04 -10.28
C VAL A 374 -0.68 -5.45 -10.01
N ALA A 375 0.11 -6.47 -10.37
CA ALA A 375 -0.25 -7.88 -10.25
C ALA A 375 -0.81 -8.27 -8.86
N TYR A 376 0.01 -8.11 -7.81
CA TYR A 376 -0.28 -8.66 -6.49
C TYR A 376 -1.33 -7.85 -5.68
N THR A 377 -1.44 -6.53 -5.88
CA THR A 377 -2.55 -5.72 -5.31
C THR A 377 -3.83 -5.84 -6.14
N ARG A 378 -3.70 -6.38 -7.36
CA ARG A 378 -4.74 -6.50 -8.39
C ARG A 378 -5.35 -5.15 -8.82
N ALA A 379 -4.75 -4.02 -8.46
CA ALA A 379 -5.28 -2.68 -8.69
C ALA A 379 -4.19 -1.69 -9.15
N SER A 380 -4.59 -0.51 -9.64
CA SER A 380 -3.64 0.53 -10.06
C SER A 380 -2.91 1.13 -8.87
N ASP A 381 -1.69 1.63 -9.04
CA ASP A 381 -1.01 2.39 -7.98
C ASP A 381 -0.44 3.72 -8.50
N SER A 382 -1.16 4.79 -8.19
CA SER A 382 -0.80 6.18 -8.49
C SER A 382 0.19 6.79 -7.51
N THR A 383 0.31 6.27 -6.28
CA THR A 383 1.11 6.85 -5.17
C THR A 383 2.62 6.90 -5.48
N LEU A 384 3.45 7.50 -4.62
CA LEU A 384 4.91 7.40 -4.72
C LEU A 384 5.50 6.24 -3.92
N ALA A 385 5.06 6.02 -2.66
CA ALA A 385 5.56 4.96 -1.79
C ALA A 385 4.85 3.59 -1.90
N GLY A 386 3.67 3.52 -2.53
CA GLY A 386 2.88 2.29 -2.63
C GLY A 386 2.30 1.89 -1.26
N SER A 387 2.99 0.97 -0.59
CA SER A 387 2.77 0.65 0.83
C SER A 387 3.12 1.83 1.73
N ARG A 388 2.19 2.24 2.61
CA ARG A 388 2.34 3.33 3.58
C ARG A 388 1.86 2.88 4.97
N ASP A 389 2.34 3.53 6.03
CA ASP A 389 1.89 3.21 7.41
C ASP A 389 0.48 3.76 7.67
N ALA A 390 -0.45 2.86 7.99
CA ALA A 390 -1.84 3.19 8.28
C ALA A 390 -2.04 3.98 9.58
N VAL A 391 -1.10 3.91 10.54
CA VAL A 391 -1.17 4.66 11.80
C VAL A 391 -1.23 6.16 11.51
N SER A 392 -0.36 6.67 10.64
CA SER A 392 -0.32 8.08 10.23
C SER A 392 -1.58 8.51 9.45
N VAL A 393 -2.23 7.58 8.75
CA VAL A 393 -3.48 7.81 8.01
C VAL A 393 -4.67 7.94 8.97
N LEU A 394 -4.79 7.00 9.91
CA LEU A 394 -5.78 7.04 10.98
C LEU A 394 -5.60 8.25 11.90
N TRP A 395 -4.36 8.67 12.14
CA TRP A 395 -4.06 9.85 12.95
C TRP A 395 -4.73 11.11 12.41
N LEU A 396 -4.57 11.35 11.10
CA LEU A 396 -5.16 12.50 10.42
C LEU A 396 -6.68 12.36 10.28
N ALA A 397 -7.20 11.13 10.14
CA ALA A 397 -8.64 10.85 10.11
C ALA A 397 -9.33 11.12 11.45
N LEU A 398 -8.79 10.59 12.55
CA LEU A 398 -9.31 10.85 13.90
C LEU A 398 -9.16 12.32 14.31
N GLN A 399 -8.21 13.06 13.74
CA GLN A 399 -8.13 14.51 13.92
C GLN A 399 -9.24 15.25 13.15
N GLU A 400 -9.47 14.90 11.88
CA GLU A 400 -10.54 15.49 11.06
C GLU A 400 -11.93 15.18 11.63
N PHE A 401 -12.19 13.93 12.03
CA PHE A 401 -13.46 13.48 12.60
C PHE A 401 -13.78 14.12 13.96
N ARG A 402 -12.76 14.37 14.79
CA ARG A 402 -12.92 15.02 16.09
C ARG A 402 -13.39 16.47 15.94
N PHE A 403 -12.78 17.22 15.02
CA PHE A 403 -12.95 18.67 14.95
C PHE A 403 -13.93 19.11 13.85
N GLY A 404 -13.83 18.53 12.66
CA GLY A 404 -14.49 19.04 11.46
C GLY A 404 -14.17 20.52 11.18
N GLU A 405 -14.89 21.14 10.24
CA GLU A 405 -14.67 22.55 9.92
C GLU A 405 -14.93 23.49 11.12
N SER A 406 -15.95 23.20 11.93
CA SER A 406 -16.39 24.03 13.06
C SER A 406 -15.41 23.98 14.25
N GLY A 407 -14.95 22.78 14.63
CA GLY A 407 -13.96 22.62 15.70
C GLY A 407 -12.59 23.14 15.31
N TYR A 408 -12.15 22.90 14.07
CA TYR A 408 -10.94 23.54 13.55
C TYR A 408 -11.08 25.06 13.60
N ARG A 409 -12.18 25.66 13.09
CA ARG A 409 -12.39 27.12 13.14
C ARG A 409 -12.26 27.68 14.56
N ALA A 410 -12.86 27.03 15.56
CA ALA A 410 -12.78 27.44 16.96
C ALA A 410 -11.35 27.35 17.53
N VAL A 411 -10.67 26.23 17.31
CA VAL A 411 -9.28 26.01 17.77
C VAL A 411 -8.33 27.01 17.12
N TYR A 412 -8.41 27.16 15.80
CA TYR A 412 -7.57 28.08 15.03
C TYR A 412 -7.83 29.56 15.40
N GLN A 413 -9.06 29.93 15.74
CA GLN A 413 -9.38 31.26 16.24
C GLN A 413 -8.71 31.53 17.61
N ARG A 414 -8.82 30.61 18.59
CA ARG A 414 -8.12 30.73 19.90
C ARG A 414 -6.61 30.91 19.70
N CYS A 415 -6.01 30.13 18.79
CA CYS A 415 -4.58 30.25 18.47
C CYS A 415 -4.24 31.62 17.83
N ALA A 416 -5.10 32.13 16.93
CA ALA A 416 -4.91 33.44 16.30
C ALA A 416 -5.06 34.61 17.28
N GLU A 417 -5.93 34.48 18.29
CA GLU A 417 -6.15 35.47 19.36
C GLU A 417 -4.95 35.52 20.33
N LEU A 418 -4.50 34.36 20.84
CA LEU A 418 -3.28 34.24 21.64
C LEU A 418 -2.05 34.80 20.90
N ARG A 419 -1.94 34.52 19.60
CA ARG A 419 -0.87 35.04 18.73
C ARG A 419 -0.89 36.55 18.61
N ALA A 420 -2.07 37.14 18.40
CA ALA A 420 -2.23 38.58 18.29
C ALA A 420 -1.87 39.29 19.61
N GLU A 421 -2.20 38.68 20.75
CA GLU A 421 -1.85 39.20 22.07
C GLU A 421 -0.35 39.10 22.36
N LEU A 422 0.31 37.96 22.10
CA LEU A 422 1.76 37.83 22.25
C LEU A 422 2.50 38.88 21.42
N ILE A 423 2.10 39.09 20.16
CA ILE A 423 2.62 40.15 19.29
C ILE A 423 2.39 41.56 19.90
N ARG A 424 1.22 41.80 20.50
CA ARG A 424 0.89 43.09 21.14
C ARG A 424 1.79 43.35 22.35
N VAL A 425 2.00 42.36 23.21
CA VAL A 425 2.82 42.51 24.43
C VAL A 425 4.30 42.62 24.09
N LEU A 426 4.83 41.81 23.17
CA LEU A 426 6.22 41.92 22.71
C LEU A 426 6.52 43.33 22.16
N ARG A 427 5.60 43.90 21.36
CA ARG A 427 5.74 45.28 20.85
C ARG A 427 5.72 46.34 21.94
N LEU A 428 4.91 46.17 22.99
CA LEU A 428 4.91 47.06 24.16
C LEU A 428 6.20 46.95 24.98
N ALA A 429 6.82 45.77 25.01
CA ALA A 429 8.15 45.54 25.60
C ALA A 429 9.32 46.00 24.70
N GLY A 430 9.05 46.62 23.54
CA GLY A 430 10.07 47.06 22.58
C GLY A 430 10.68 45.93 21.74
N VAL A 431 10.20 44.70 21.88
CA VAL A 431 10.70 43.52 21.15
C VAL A 431 10.13 43.53 19.74
N THR A 432 11.00 43.35 18.74
CA THR A 432 10.59 43.25 17.34
C THR A 432 10.05 41.85 17.06
N ALA A 433 8.75 41.76 16.73
CA ALA A 433 8.09 40.50 16.38
C ALA A 433 7.09 40.64 15.23
N ILE A 434 7.09 39.63 14.35
CA ILE A 434 6.29 39.54 13.12
C ILE A 434 5.36 38.32 13.24
N ALA A 435 4.14 38.45 12.72
CA ALA A 435 3.17 37.36 12.60
C ALA A 435 2.74 37.23 11.13
N PRO A 436 3.14 36.17 10.41
CA PRO A 436 2.72 35.94 9.04
C PRO A 436 1.19 35.79 8.92
N THR A 437 0.62 36.21 7.80
CA THR A 437 -0.84 36.26 7.58
C THR A 437 -1.46 34.87 7.46
N THR A 438 -0.76 33.95 6.81
CA THR A 438 -1.22 32.60 6.44
C THR A 438 -0.88 31.52 7.45
N THR A 439 0.11 31.70 8.33
CA THR A 439 0.48 30.73 9.39
C THR A 439 0.04 31.20 10.76
N LEU A 440 0.28 30.40 11.80
CA LEU A 440 0.15 30.81 13.21
C LEU A 440 1.50 31.06 13.89
N ASP A 441 2.50 31.45 13.10
CA ASP A 441 3.85 31.70 13.56
C ASP A 441 4.01 33.10 14.18
N VAL A 442 4.94 33.19 15.13
CA VAL A 442 5.51 34.41 15.68
C VAL A 442 7.01 34.34 15.44
N VAL A 443 7.53 35.21 14.57
CA VAL A 443 8.97 35.38 14.34
C VAL A 443 9.45 36.47 15.28
N ILE A 444 10.31 36.11 16.23
CA ILE A 444 10.83 36.97 17.30
C ILE A 444 12.30 37.27 17.00
N LYS A 445 12.63 38.57 16.93
CA LYS A 445 14.02 39.00 16.91
C LYS A 445 14.57 39.10 18.32
N THR A 446 15.55 38.27 18.62
CA THR A 446 16.23 38.19 19.91
C THR A 446 17.41 39.16 20.02
N SER A 447 17.97 39.27 21.22
CA SER A 447 19.11 40.15 21.55
C SER A 447 20.33 39.43 22.16
N SER A 448 20.20 38.15 22.51
CA SER A 448 21.27 37.35 23.11
C SER A 448 21.16 35.86 22.72
N VAL A 449 22.26 35.13 22.91
CA VAL A 449 22.29 33.67 22.70
C VAL A 449 21.41 32.95 23.75
N ASP A 450 21.39 33.42 25.01
CA ASP A 450 20.48 32.92 26.06
C ASP A 450 19.00 32.98 25.62
N GLN A 451 18.58 34.09 24.99
CA GLN A 451 17.23 34.21 24.46
C GLN A 451 16.97 33.22 23.32
N ASN A 452 17.94 32.98 22.44
CA ASN A 452 17.81 31.95 21.41
C ASN A 452 17.68 30.55 22.03
N GLU A 453 18.62 30.16 22.89
CA GLU A 453 18.64 28.83 23.52
C GLU A 453 17.37 28.56 24.34
N ARG A 454 16.86 29.55 25.09
CA ARG A 454 15.64 29.41 25.89
C ARG A 454 14.36 29.39 25.07
N LEU A 455 14.27 30.13 23.96
CA LEU A 455 13.13 30.02 23.02
C LEU A 455 13.20 28.72 22.19
N ILE A 456 14.39 28.25 21.83
CA ILE A 456 14.59 26.94 21.18
C ILE A 456 14.23 25.80 22.14
N GLY A 457 14.53 25.93 23.43
CA GLY A 457 14.07 25.03 24.48
C GLY A 457 12.53 24.95 24.62
N LEU A 458 11.80 25.97 24.15
CA LEU A 458 10.35 25.94 23.98
C LEU A 458 9.90 25.33 22.63
N VAL A 459 10.77 24.62 21.90
CA VAL A 459 10.51 24.10 20.53
C VAL A 459 10.31 25.23 19.51
N GLY A 460 10.95 26.37 19.75
CA GLY A 460 11.24 27.34 18.68
C GLY A 460 12.36 26.84 17.77
N SER A 461 12.40 27.32 16.53
CA SER A 461 13.52 27.06 15.60
C SER A 461 14.18 28.36 15.14
N LEU A 462 15.44 28.28 14.73
CA LEU A 462 16.19 29.44 14.23
C LEU A 462 16.01 29.58 12.73
N THR A 463 15.59 30.75 12.27
CA THR A 463 15.55 31.11 10.84
C THR A 463 16.95 31.42 10.31
N GLU A 464 17.13 31.37 8.99
CA GLU A 464 18.38 31.79 8.32
C GLU A 464 18.81 33.22 8.65
N ARG A 465 17.87 34.07 9.09
CA ARG A 465 18.08 35.47 9.47
C ARG A 465 18.54 35.64 10.92
N GLY A 466 18.63 34.55 11.70
CA GLY A 466 18.96 34.56 13.12
C GLY A 466 17.79 34.95 14.05
N GLU A 467 16.58 35.05 13.52
CA GLU A 467 15.34 35.28 14.27
C GLU A 467 14.74 33.93 14.69
N VAL A 468 14.10 33.84 15.87
CA VAL A 468 13.49 32.59 16.36
C VAL A 468 12.01 32.56 16.00
N ILE A 469 11.54 31.46 15.40
CA ILE A 469 10.13 31.24 15.07
C ILE A 469 9.47 30.28 16.08
N LEU A 470 8.28 30.65 16.55
CA LEU A 470 7.41 29.85 17.42
C LEU A 470 6.00 29.80 16.82
N THR A 471 5.40 28.62 16.67
CA THR A 471 4.00 28.49 16.23
C THR A 471 3.06 28.34 17.42
N ILE A 472 1.95 29.10 17.43
CA ILE A 472 0.91 28.94 18.45
C ILE A 472 0.08 27.68 18.16
N GLN A 473 0.22 26.67 19.02
CA GLN A 473 -0.49 25.38 18.98
C GLN A 473 -1.81 25.44 19.77
N PRO A 474 -2.69 24.41 19.66
CA PRO A 474 -3.92 24.35 20.44
C PRO A 474 -3.64 24.25 21.95
N GLY A 475 -2.53 23.60 22.31
CA GLY A 475 -2.09 23.40 23.69
C GLY A 475 -1.45 24.62 24.36
N VAL A 476 -1.22 25.73 23.63
CA VAL A 476 -0.66 26.95 24.23
C VAL A 476 -1.67 27.60 25.17
N THR A 477 -1.22 27.97 26.36
CA THR A 477 -1.95 28.69 27.40
C THR A 477 -1.49 30.16 27.52
N PRO A 478 -2.25 31.03 28.21
CA PRO A 478 -1.77 32.35 28.61
C PRO A 478 -0.45 32.32 29.40
N GLU A 479 -0.22 31.29 30.21
CA GLU A 479 0.96 31.07 31.04
C GLU A 479 2.22 30.78 30.18
N ASP A 480 2.06 30.05 29.08
CA ASP A 480 3.13 29.79 28.11
C ASP A 480 3.50 31.06 27.33
N VAL A 481 2.49 31.86 26.97
CA VAL A 481 2.67 33.20 26.39
C VAL A 481 3.43 34.12 27.37
N ASN A 482 3.07 34.10 28.65
CA ASN A 482 3.80 34.82 29.70
C ASN A 482 5.25 34.33 29.83
N SER A 483 5.51 33.03 29.64
CA SER A 483 6.86 32.46 29.68
C SER A 483 7.75 32.95 28.53
N VAL A 484 7.21 33.08 27.32
CA VAL A 484 7.91 33.73 26.18
C VAL A 484 8.21 35.20 26.49
N ILE A 485 7.25 35.93 27.06
CA ILE A 485 7.44 37.34 27.48
C ILE A 485 8.54 37.45 28.55
N ALA A 486 8.61 36.52 29.49
CA ALA A 486 9.63 36.47 30.56
C ALA A 486 11.04 36.15 30.04
N ILE A 487 11.19 35.37 28.97
CA ILE A 487 12.49 35.17 28.29
C ILE A 487 12.93 36.47 27.58
N MET A 488 11.98 37.19 26.99
CA MET A 488 12.27 38.40 26.20
C MET A 488 12.43 39.69 27.02
N SER A 489 12.04 39.69 28.29
CA SER A 489 12.09 40.88 29.17
C SER A 489 13.44 41.02 29.90
N SER A 490 14.03 42.22 29.89
CA SER A 490 15.32 42.51 30.54
C SER A 490 15.21 43.21 31.90
N SER A 491 14.02 43.32 32.48
CA SER A 491 13.74 44.09 33.71
C SER A 491 12.91 43.29 34.71
N THR A 492 13.22 43.42 35.99
CA THR A 492 12.50 42.76 37.11
C THR A 492 11.12 43.33 37.38
N ASP A 493 10.81 44.53 36.88
CA ASP A 493 9.45 45.08 36.89
C ASP A 493 8.59 44.37 35.83
N HIS A 494 8.03 43.23 36.20
CA HIS A 494 6.92 42.63 35.45
C HIS A 494 5.65 43.47 35.64
N PRO A 495 4.99 43.90 34.55
CA PRO A 495 3.60 44.35 34.62
C PRO A 495 2.71 43.11 34.79
N HIS A 496 2.61 42.63 36.04
CA HIS A 496 1.81 41.45 36.39
C HIS A 496 0.37 41.60 35.87
N GLY A 497 -0.06 40.65 35.02
CA GLY A 497 -1.45 40.52 34.60
C GLY A 497 -1.83 41.12 33.24
N ILE A 498 -0.91 41.50 32.34
CA ILE A 498 -1.29 42.03 31.01
C ILE A 498 -2.22 41.08 30.22
N VAL A 499 -1.94 39.78 30.20
CA VAL A 499 -2.69 38.77 29.41
C VAL A 499 -4.03 38.38 30.07
N SER A 500 -4.34 38.89 31.28
CA SER A 500 -5.51 38.51 32.09
C SER A 500 -6.90 38.73 31.46
N ASN A 501 -6.98 39.46 30.34
CA ASN A 501 -8.23 39.67 29.62
C ASN A 501 -8.56 38.57 28.58
N ILE A 502 -7.62 37.68 28.26
CA ILE A 502 -7.96 36.46 27.52
C ILE A 502 -8.66 35.51 28.49
N ARG A 503 -9.94 35.19 28.22
CA ARG A 503 -10.67 34.19 29.00
C ARG A 503 -9.97 32.84 28.88
N SER A 504 -9.69 32.19 30.01
CA SER A 504 -9.17 30.82 30.13
C SER A 504 -10.22 29.77 29.72
N ASN A 505 -10.68 29.86 28.47
CA ASN A 505 -11.59 28.90 27.83
C ASN A 505 -10.81 27.66 27.35
N ASP A 506 -10.06 27.02 28.25
CA ASP A 506 -9.31 25.78 27.94
C ASP A 506 -10.25 24.60 27.66
N ASN A 507 -11.51 24.70 28.13
CA ASN A 507 -12.61 23.83 27.72
C ASN A 507 -12.90 23.85 26.21
N SER A 508 -12.38 24.82 25.44
CA SER A 508 -12.58 24.90 23.99
C SER A 508 -12.13 23.64 23.24
N ILE A 509 -11.19 22.86 23.78
CA ILE A 509 -10.66 21.64 23.16
C ILE A 509 -11.36 20.38 23.70
N SER A 510 -11.70 20.33 24.99
CA SER A 510 -12.46 19.20 25.58
C SER A 510 -13.91 19.13 25.10
N ASN A 511 -14.45 20.23 24.58
CA ASN A 511 -15.74 20.27 23.87
C ASN A 511 -15.78 19.44 22.57
N PHE A 512 -14.65 18.90 22.09
CA PHE A 512 -14.55 18.06 20.88
C PHE A 512 -14.06 16.64 21.23
N PRO A 513 -14.92 15.78 21.79
CA PRO A 513 -14.66 14.34 21.91
C PRO A 513 -14.73 13.67 20.53
N LEU A 514 -14.08 12.51 20.41
CA LEU A 514 -14.38 11.57 19.31
C LEU A 514 -15.70 10.86 19.61
N SER A 515 -16.41 10.44 18.57
CA SER A 515 -17.61 9.62 18.74
C SER A 515 -17.21 8.18 19.07
N GLU A 516 -17.81 7.60 20.11
CA GLU A 516 -17.59 6.19 20.49
C GLU A 516 -17.87 5.24 19.32
N GLY A 517 -18.86 5.51 18.46
CA GLY A 517 -19.14 4.68 17.29
C GLY A 517 -17.96 4.58 16.30
N ILE A 518 -17.14 5.62 16.17
CA ILE A 518 -15.93 5.61 15.35
C ILE A 518 -14.83 4.75 16.01
N ILE A 519 -14.78 4.75 17.35
CA ILE A 519 -13.85 3.93 18.14
C ILE A 519 -14.28 2.45 18.09
N ASP A 520 -15.58 2.18 18.21
CA ASP A 520 -16.16 0.84 18.08
C ASP A 520 -15.97 0.26 16.67
N ASP A 521 -16.20 1.04 15.61
CA ASP A 521 -15.92 0.62 14.22
C ASP A 521 -14.43 0.28 14.01
N LEU A 522 -13.51 1.06 14.58
CA LEU A 522 -12.08 0.76 14.57
C LEU A 522 -11.75 -0.50 15.37
N ARG A 523 -12.32 -0.65 16.57
CA ARG A 523 -12.11 -1.81 17.45
C ARG A 523 -12.61 -3.08 16.78
N ALA A 524 -13.83 -3.08 16.22
CA ALA A 524 -14.40 -4.19 15.48
C ALA A 524 -13.58 -4.54 14.21
N THR A 525 -13.08 -3.52 13.50
CA THR A 525 -12.17 -3.73 12.35
C THR A 525 -10.90 -4.47 12.78
N VAL A 526 -10.21 -3.99 13.81
CA VAL A 526 -8.94 -4.59 14.26
C VAL A 526 -9.15 -5.99 14.87
N GLU A 527 -10.21 -6.22 15.65
CA GLU A 527 -10.53 -7.56 16.17
C GLU A 527 -10.85 -8.57 15.06
N SER A 528 -11.53 -8.13 13.98
CA SER A 528 -11.74 -9.00 12.80
C SER A 528 -10.40 -9.41 12.15
N TRP A 529 -9.42 -8.50 12.14
CA TRP A 529 -8.09 -8.78 11.61
C TRP A 529 -7.27 -9.68 12.52
N LYS A 530 -7.36 -9.55 13.86
CA LYS A 530 -6.71 -10.46 14.82
C LYS A 530 -7.09 -11.93 14.64
N THR A 531 -8.27 -12.17 14.08
CA THR A 531 -8.74 -13.50 13.66
C THR A 531 -8.21 -13.84 12.25
N ALA A 532 -8.54 -13.01 11.25
CA ALA A 532 -8.24 -13.30 9.84
C ALA A 532 -6.74 -13.35 9.49
N THR A 533 -5.85 -12.72 10.27
CA THR A 533 -4.39 -12.79 10.05
C THR A 533 -3.82 -14.18 10.32
N ARG A 534 -4.50 -15.06 11.07
CA ARG A 534 -3.98 -16.37 11.46
C ARG A 534 -3.92 -17.39 10.31
N SER A 535 -4.85 -17.32 9.35
CA SER A 535 -4.83 -18.15 8.12
C SER A 535 -4.26 -17.43 6.89
N ALA A 536 -3.89 -16.14 7.01
CA ALA A 536 -3.51 -15.32 5.88
C ALA A 536 -2.12 -15.69 5.33
N ALA A 537 -2.09 -16.28 4.13
CA ALA A 537 -0.88 -16.69 3.41
C ALA A 537 -0.72 -15.98 2.05
N GLY A 538 -1.58 -15.02 1.72
CA GLY A 538 -1.58 -14.34 0.42
C GLY A 538 -0.64 -13.14 0.26
N TYR A 539 0.23 -12.87 1.22
CA TYR A 539 1.18 -11.76 1.15
C TYR A 539 2.43 -12.09 1.97
N PRO A 540 3.65 -11.69 1.55
CA PRO A 540 4.85 -11.86 2.37
C PRO A 540 4.90 -10.84 3.53
N PHE A 541 3.97 -10.97 4.47
CA PHE A 541 3.94 -10.22 5.72
C PHE A 541 4.01 -11.19 6.89
N HIS A 542 5.04 -11.07 7.72
CA HIS A 542 5.06 -11.75 8.99
C HIS A 542 4.05 -11.08 9.95
N MET A 543 3.03 -11.82 10.38
CA MET A 543 1.94 -11.29 11.21
C MET A 543 2.12 -11.62 12.71
N GLY A 544 3.05 -12.51 13.06
CA GLY A 544 3.34 -12.88 14.44
C GLY A 544 3.96 -11.74 15.25
N SER A 545 4.94 -11.03 14.69
CA SER A 545 5.71 -10.01 15.42
C SER A 545 4.84 -8.92 16.06
N LEU A 546 3.90 -8.35 15.32
CA LEU A 546 2.97 -7.32 15.84
C LEU A 546 1.95 -7.91 16.83
N SER A 547 1.66 -9.21 16.80
CA SER A 547 0.77 -9.81 17.80
C SER A 547 1.34 -9.79 19.22
N ALA A 548 2.68 -9.78 19.35
CA ALA A 548 3.39 -9.70 20.62
C ALA A 548 4.01 -8.33 20.90
N LEU A 549 4.53 -7.64 19.88
CA LEU A 549 5.20 -6.34 20.00
C LEU A 549 4.27 -5.14 19.76
N GLY A 550 3.17 -5.30 19.02
CA GLY A 550 2.20 -4.23 18.75
C GLY A 550 1.68 -3.56 20.03
N PRO A 551 1.23 -4.32 21.06
CA PRO A 551 0.83 -3.75 22.35
C PRO A 551 1.95 -2.98 23.08
N ILE A 552 3.22 -3.31 22.82
CA ILE A 552 4.38 -2.60 23.38
C ILE A 552 4.62 -1.29 22.63
N ILE A 553 4.59 -1.33 21.30
CA ILE A 553 4.71 -0.16 20.42
C ILE A 553 3.55 0.82 20.66
N GLY A 554 2.34 0.30 20.93
CA GLY A 554 1.16 1.08 21.30
C GLY A 554 1.40 2.04 22.47
N ARG A 555 2.21 1.64 23.46
CA ARG A 555 2.58 2.47 24.64
C ARG A 555 3.50 3.65 24.30
N PHE A 556 4.01 3.72 23.06
CA PHE A 556 4.78 4.85 22.57
C PHE A 556 3.97 5.76 21.63
N LEU A 557 2.73 5.41 21.25
CA LEU A 557 1.95 6.21 20.30
C LEU A 557 1.63 7.61 20.84
N ASP A 558 1.39 7.79 22.15
CA ASP A 558 1.18 9.12 22.74
C ASP A 558 2.44 9.78 23.33
N THR A 559 3.61 9.15 23.16
CA THR A 559 4.89 9.57 23.72
C THR A 559 5.84 10.06 22.63
N PRO A 560 6.22 11.35 22.61
CA PRO A 560 7.18 11.87 21.64
C PRO A 560 8.55 11.18 21.75
N ILE A 561 9.07 10.68 20.62
CA ILE A 561 10.39 10.06 20.53
C ILE A 561 11.44 11.18 20.32
N PRO A 562 12.51 11.29 21.13
CA PRO A 562 13.50 12.36 21.00
C PRO A 562 14.29 12.32 19.68
N GLN A 563 14.41 13.48 19.03
CA GLN A 563 15.00 13.59 17.68
C GLN A 563 16.50 13.33 17.64
N ASP A 564 17.21 13.61 18.73
CA ASP A 564 18.62 13.25 18.96
C ASP A 564 18.79 11.73 19.01
N TRP A 565 17.93 11.02 19.76
CA TRP A 565 17.90 9.56 19.79
C TRP A 565 17.58 8.97 18.40
N VAL A 566 16.63 9.56 17.66
CA VAL A 566 16.32 9.16 16.28
C VAL A 566 17.54 9.29 15.37
N GLN A 567 18.28 10.39 15.46
CA GLN A 567 19.50 10.62 14.66
C GLN A 567 20.63 9.64 15.04
N GLU A 568 20.89 9.46 16.34
CA GLU A 568 21.91 8.54 16.86
C GLU A 568 21.63 7.09 16.41
N ARG A 569 20.43 6.57 16.69
CA ARG A 569 20.07 5.20 16.34
C ARG A 569 19.96 4.98 14.84
N SER A 570 19.55 5.99 14.07
CA SER A 570 19.59 5.89 12.60
C SER A 570 21.01 5.64 12.09
N ALA A 571 21.97 6.41 12.57
CA ALA A 571 23.38 6.26 12.18
C ALA A 571 23.98 4.93 12.66
N GLU A 572 23.55 4.39 13.80
CA GLU A 572 23.95 3.06 14.27
C GLU A 572 23.36 1.93 13.44
N ILE A 573 22.04 1.90 13.22
CA ILE A 573 21.37 0.83 12.48
C ILE A 573 21.88 0.75 11.04
N LEU A 574 22.00 1.90 10.36
CA LEU A 574 22.45 1.94 8.97
C LEU A 574 23.93 1.55 8.83
N ARG A 575 24.78 1.89 9.82
CA ARG A 575 26.17 1.40 9.87
C ARG A 575 26.22 -0.11 10.11
N ALA A 576 25.48 -0.62 11.09
CA ALA A 576 25.39 -2.06 11.36
C ALA A 576 24.85 -2.85 10.15
N ARG A 577 23.96 -2.26 9.33
CA ARG A 577 23.52 -2.86 8.07
C ARG A 577 24.63 -2.91 7.01
N ILE A 578 25.38 -1.81 6.83
CA ILE A 578 26.55 -1.75 5.94
C ILE A 578 27.62 -2.77 6.38
N GLU A 579 27.83 -2.93 7.69
CA GLU A 579 28.70 -3.95 8.28
C GLU A 579 28.19 -5.38 8.03
N ALA A 580 26.87 -5.62 8.14
CA ALA A 580 26.26 -6.94 7.97
C ALA A 580 26.28 -7.46 6.51
N PHE A 581 26.16 -6.58 5.51
CA PHE A 581 26.49 -6.95 4.10
C PHE A 581 28.00 -6.99 3.87
N GLY A 582 28.79 -6.31 4.70
CA GLY A 582 30.22 -6.11 4.52
C GLY A 582 30.55 -5.16 3.38
N CYS A 583 31.74 -4.56 3.43
CA CYS A 583 32.31 -3.79 2.32
C CYS A 583 33.68 -4.37 1.93
N CYS A 584 33.94 -4.47 0.63
CA CYS A 584 35.25 -4.93 0.13
C CYS A 584 36.38 -3.89 0.26
N LYS A 585 36.09 -2.66 0.72
CA LYS A 585 37.03 -1.55 0.94
C LYS A 585 36.56 -0.68 2.12
N ASP A 586 36.82 0.62 2.06
CA ASP A 586 36.28 1.62 2.98
C ASP A 586 34.74 1.62 2.98
N GLN A 587 34.14 1.76 4.16
CA GLN A 587 32.70 1.89 4.35
C GLN A 587 32.23 3.35 4.19
N SER A 588 33.12 4.35 4.33
CA SER A 588 32.76 5.79 4.30
C SER A 588 32.15 6.26 2.98
N VAL A 589 32.44 5.54 1.88
CA VAL A 589 31.91 5.80 0.53
C VAL A 589 30.50 5.22 0.31
N PHE A 590 29.95 4.51 1.30
CA PHE A 590 28.57 4.05 1.32
C PHE A 590 27.73 4.91 2.26
N GLN A 591 26.54 5.29 1.80
CA GLN A 591 25.54 5.95 2.62
C GLN A 591 24.29 5.08 2.71
N GLY A 592 23.60 5.15 3.84
CA GLY A 592 22.32 4.50 4.07
C GLY A 592 21.25 5.51 4.44
N ALA A 593 19.99 5.17 4.19
CA ALA A 593 18.84 5.97 4.60
C ALA A 593 17.60 5.09 4.85
N PHE A 594 16.77 5.52 5.81
CA PHE A 594 15.40 5.03 5.93
C PHE A 594 14.51 5.64 4.85
N THR A 595 13.48 4.90 4.47
CA THR A 595 12.48 5.32 3.47
C THR A 595 11.09 4.90 3.90
N ASN A 596 10.08 5.66 3.47
CA ASN A 596 8.66 5.48 3.79
C ASN A 596 8.01 4.29 3.03
N GLY A 597 8.79 3.24 2.74
CA GLY A 597 8.40 2.06 1.97
C GLY A 597 9.43 1.70 0.88
N SER A 598 9.65 0.42 0.63
CA SER A 598 10.68 -0.07 -0.32
C SER A 598 10.50 0.43 -1.76
N THR A 599 9.30 0.84 -2.14
CA THR A 599 9.03 1.54 -3.41
C THR A 599 9.87 2.82 -3.55
N MET A 600 10.01 3.59 -2.46
CA MET A 600 10.88 4.77 -2.41
C MET A 600 12.35 4.38 -2.37
N GLY A 601 12.73 3.32 -1.66
CA GLY A 601 14.09 2.77 -1.69
C GLY A 601 14.53 2.40 -3.11
N ASN A 602 13.70 1.68 -3.87
CA ASN A 602 13.96 1.32 -5.27
C ASN A 602 14.07 2.57 -6.15
N ARG A 603 13.17 3.55 -5.97
CA ARG A 603 13.22 4.84 -6.69
C ARG A 603 14.57 5.53 -6.44
N VAL A 604 14.92 5.72 -5.17
CA VAL A 604 16.16 6.38 -4.75
C VAL A 604 17.39 5.64 -5.29
N GLY A 605 17.45 4.31 -5.18
CA GLY A 605 18.54 3.49 -5.71
C GLY A 605 18.74 3.65 -7.23
N ILE A 606 17.67 3.62 -8.01
CA ILE A 606 17.71 3.91 -9.46
C ILE A 606 18.25 5.32 -9.72
N HIS A 607 17.83 6.32 -8.95
CA HIS A 607 18.27 7.70 -9.15
C HIS A 607 19.71 7.97 -8.69
N VAL A 608 20.24 7.27 -7.67
CA VAL A 608 21.68 7.29 -7.33
C VAL A 608 22.51 6.60 -8.42
N ALA A 609 22.08 5.44 -8.93
CA ALA A 609 22.73 4.77 -10.06
C ALA A 609 22.79 5.66 -11.32
N LEU A 610 21.72 6.41 -11.59
CA LEU A 610 21.63 7.41 -12.67
C LEU A 610 22.28 8.77 -12.33
N ALA A 611 22.73 9.01 -11.10
CA ALA A 611 23.61 10.13 -10.77
C ALA A 611 25.06 9.79 -11.15
N HIS A 612 25.52 8.57 -10.82
CA HIS A 612 26.83 8.03 -11.21
C HIS A 612 26.96 7.81 -12.72
N PHE A 613 25.90 7.32 -13.38
CA PHE A 613 25.91 7.02 -14.82
C PHE A 613 24.71 7.66 -15.55
N PRO A 614 24.68 9.00 -15.74
CA PRO A 614 23.51 9.72 -16.26
C PRO A 614 23.03 9.31 -17.66
N GLY A 615 23.82 8.58 -18.43
CA GLY A 615 23.48 8.10 -19.77
C GLY A 615 23.24 6.59 -19.89
N ALA A 616 23.30 5.82 -18.81
CA ALA A 616 23.25 4.35 -18.85
C ALA A 616 21.90 3.78 -19.31
N PHE A 617 21.95 2.54 -19.82
CA PHE A 617 20.77 1.69 -20.00
C PHE A 617 20.46 0.93 -18.71
N VAL A 618 19.19 0.88 -18.30
CA VAL A 618 18.73 0.18 -17.09
C VAL A 618 18.02 -1.13 -17.46
N TYR A 619 18.55 -2.27 -17.01
CA TYR A 619 17.93 -3.59 -17.22
C TYR A 619 17.41 -4.17 -15.91
N PHE A 620 16.18 -4.70 -15.94
CA PHE A 620 15.46 -5.29 -14.82
C PHE A 620 14.56 -6.44 -15.32
N SER A 621 14.09 -7.32 -14.43
CA SER A 621 13.36 -8.53 -14.85
C SER A 621 11.85 -8.26 -15.02
N SER A 622 11.11 -9.17 -15.68
CA SER A 622 9.65 -9.04 -15.80
C SER A 622 8.93 -9.17 -14.46
N GLU A 623 9.52 -9.92 -13.53
CA GLU A 623 9.02 -10.14 -12.16
C GLU A 623 9.57 -9.12 -11.14
N SER A 624 10.42 -8.17 -11.56
CA SER A 624 10.90 -7.10 -10.68
C SER A 624 9.75 -6.25 -10.15
N HIS A 625 9.87 -5.84 -8.88
CA HIS A 625 8.82 -5.09 -8.20
C HIS A 625 8.41 -3.84 -9.02
N TYR A 626 7.10 -3.68 -9.23
CA TYR A 626 6.53 -2.69 -10.18
C TYR A 626 7.01 -1.24 -9.98
N SER A 627 7.51 -0.90 -8.79
CA SER A 627 8.16 0.39 -8.48
C SER A 627 9.33 0.72 -9.41
N VAL A 628 10.03 -0.29 -9.94
CA VAL A 628 11.14 -0.15 -10.91
C VAL A 628 10.61 0.40 -12.24
N ALA A 629 9.66 -0.31 -12.85
CA ALA A 629 9.03 0.11 -14.11
C ALA A 629 8.30 1.46 -13.96
N LYS A 630 7.61 1.68 -12.83
CA LYS A 630 6.95 2.94 -12.45
C LYS A 630 7.94 4.10 -12.36
N THR A 631 9.09 3.90 -11.70
CA THR A 631 10.17 4.90 -11.61
C THR A 631 10.74 5.21 -12.98
N LEU A 632 11.04 4.21 -13.81
CA LEU A 632 11.64 4.42 -15.13
C LEU A 632 10.67 5.10 -16.11
N ARG A 633 9.36 4.84 -16.00
CA ARG A 633 8.31 5.61 -16.70
C ARG A 633 8.29 7.08 -16.28
N ASP A 634 8.28 7.34 -14.97
CA ASP A 634 8.28 8.70 -14.42
C ASP A 634 9.55 9.48 -14.78
N CYS A 635 10.69 8.78 -14.82
CA CYS A 635 12.04 9.33 -14.99
C CYS A 635 12.41 9.56 -16.46
N ASP A 636 12.00 8.68 -17.38
CA ASP A 636 12.38 8.72 -18.81
C ASP A 636 11.18 8.69 -19.78
N GLU A 637 10.31 7.68 -19.71
CA GLU A 637 9.26 7.47 -20.74
C GLU A 637 8.42 8.74 -20.97
N LEU A 638 8.06 9.42 -19.89
CA LEU A 638 7.29 10.68 -19.89
C LEU A 638 8.16 11.93 -20.11
N THR A 639 9.43 11.90 -19.72
CA THR A 639 10.30 13.10 -19.71
C THR A 639 11.07 13.28 -21.01
N ASN A 640 11.30 12.19 -21.73
CA ASN A 640 12.35 12.01 -22.73
C ASN A 640 13.70 12.51 -22.17
N ARG A 641 14.15 11.91 -21.06
CA ARG A 641 15.32 12.35 -20.26
C ARG A 641 16.55 12.45 -21.14
N TRP A 642 16.68 11.48 -22.04
CA TRP A 642 17.83 11.27 -22.91
C TRP A 642 17.67 11.83 -24.34
N GLY A 643 16.56 12.50 -24.62
CA GLY A 643 16.36 13.28 -25.84
C GLY A 643 16.87 14.72 -25.74
N ASP A 644 17.36 15.24 -26.88
CA ASP A 644 17.88 16.60 -27.12
C ASP A 644 19.29 16.95 -26.61
N HIS A 645 20.24 15.99 -26.59
CA HIS A 645 21.68 16.30 -26.43
C HIS A 645 22.37 16.91 -27.69
N GLN A 646 21.67 17.05 -28.82
CA GLN A 646 22.18 17.66 -30.06
C GLN A 646 21.24 18.73 -30.65
N ALA A 647 20.35 19.32 -29.83
CA ALA A 647 19.41 20.34 -30.29
C ALA A 647 20.01 21.77 -30.34
N THR A 648 21.26 21.95 -29.91
CA THR A 648 22.01 23.20 -30.04
C THR A 648 22.71 23.30 -31.40
N THR A 649 22.55 24.43 -32.08
CA THR A 649 23.25 24.78 -33.32
C THR A 649 22.89 23.93 -34.55
N THR A 650 21.67 24.06 -35.06
CA THR A 650 21.40 23.92 -36.50
C THR A 650 20.43 25.01 -36.96
N THR A 651 20.91 25.90 -37.82
CA THR A 651 20.15 27.07 -38.26
C THR A 651 18.95 26.67 -39.12
N MET A 652 17.78 27.25 -38.84
CA MET A 652 16.56 27.05 -39.62
C MET A 652 16.77 27.39 -41.11
N THR A 653 16.89 26.36 -41.94
CA THR A 653 16.90 26.46 -43.39
C THR A 653 15.94 25.43 -43.97
N ASN A 654 15.11 25.87 -44.92
CA ASN A 654 14.24 25.03 -45.77
C ASN A 654 13.11 24.24 -45.08
N GLY A 655 12.30 24.92 -44.25
CA GLY A 655 10.83 24.93 -44.40
C GLY A 655 10.02 23.62 -44.42
N ARG A 656 10.57 22.48 -43.99
CA ARG A 656 9.86 21.20 -43.88
C ARG A 656 10.03 20.64 -42.47
N SER A 657 8.92 20.59 -41.73
CA SER A 657 8.85 19.96 -40.42
C SER A 657 9.03 18.44 -40.53
N ARG A 658 10.28 17.99 -40.46
CA ARG A 658 10.62 16.58 -40.32
C ARG A 658 10.18 16.15 -38.91
N GLU A 659 9.28 15.18 -38.81
CA GLU A 659 8.81 14.70 -37.51
C GLU A 659 9.98 14.28 -36.62
N ARG A 660 10.04 14.84 -35.40
CA ARG A 660 11.05 14.48 -34.41
C ARG A 660 10.80 13.04 -33.95
N ARG A 661 11.54 12.10 -34.53
CA ARG A 661 11.51 10.68 -34.14
C ARG A 661 11.86 10.57 -32.66
N ARG A 662 10.89 10.16 -31.83
CA ARG A 662 11.07 9.95 -30.38
C ARG A 662 12.21 8.96 -30.17
N THR A 663 13.23 9.38 -29.43
CA THR A 663 14.33 8.51 -28.95
C THR A 663 13.74 7.33 -28.18
N SER A 664 14.30 6.13 -28.36
CA SER A 664 13.88 4.97 -27.58
C SER A 664 14.24 5.15 -26.10
N PRO A 665 13.42 4.66 -25.15
CA PRO A 665 13.78 4.69 -23.74
C PRO A 665 15.10 3.95 -23.48
N ARG A 666 15.89 4.40 -22.49
CA ARG A 666 17.12 3.69 -22.08
C ARG A 666 16.87 2.71 -20.94
N TYR A 667 15.82 1.92 -21.07
CA TYR A 667 15.59 0.77 -20.19
C TYR A 667 14.89 -0.36 -20.95
N ALA A 668 15.06 -1.59 -20.48
CA ALA A 668 14.25 -2.72 -20.93
C ALA A 668 13.92 -3.67 -19.78
N GLN A 669 12.67 -4.13 -19.78
CA GLN A 669 12.17 -5.20 -18.94
C GLN A 669 12.49 -6.54 -19.61
N ILE A 670 13.26 -7.39 -18.96
CA ILE A 670 13.77 -8.65 -19.50
C ILE A 670 12.86 -9.82 -19.07
N PRO A 671 12.38 -10.67 -19.99
CA PRO A 671 11.59 -11.86 -19.66
C PRO A 671 12.29 -12.78 -18.65
N CYS A 672 11.51 -13.40 -17.77
CA CYS A 672 11.99 -14.37 -16.79
C CYS A 672 11.82 -15.84 -17.23
N TYR A 673 12.53 -16.75 -16.57
CA TYR A 673 12.24 -18.18 -16.56
C TYR A 673 11.01 -18.49 -15.68
N ALA A 674 10.58 -19.76 -15.66
CA ALA A 674 9.40 -20.21 -14.91
C ALA A 674 9.51 -20.08 -13.36
N ASP A 675 10.73 -19.97 -12.81
CA ASP A 675 10.99 -19.68 -11.38
C ASP A 675 11.02 -18.18 -11.06
N GLY A 676 10.77 -17.34 -12.07
CA GLY A 676 10.74 -15.88 -11.99
C GLY A 676 12.10 -15.18 -12.08
N SER A 677 13.21 -15.92 -12.17
CA SER A 677 14.54 -15.32 -12.36
C SER A 677 14.77 -14.83 -13.79
N MET A 678 15.57 -13.77 -13.97
CA MET A 678 15.78 -13.11 -15.27
C MET A 678 16.44 -14.04 -16.32
N SER A 679 15.89 -14.13 -17.54
CA SER A 679 16.54 -14.87 -18.63
C SER A 679 17.81 -14.14 -19.08
N VAL A 680 18.94 -14.79 -18.82
CA VAL A 680 20.28 -14.32 -19.17
C VAL A 680 20.41 -14.18 -20.69
N GLU A 681 19.85 -15.12 -21.45
CA GLU A 681 19.87 -15.14 -22.91
C GLU A 681 19.00 -14.03 -23.51
N ALA A 682 17.90 -13.65 -22.84
CA ALA A 682 17.10 -12.50 -23.23
C ALA A 682 17.83 -11.18 -22.93
N LEU A 683 18.44 -11.05 -21.73
CA LEU A 683 19.26 -9.90 -21.35
C LEU A 683 20.43 -9.68 -22.31
N VAL A 684 21.22 -10.72 -22.59
CA VAL A 684 22.39 -10.64 -23.48
C VAL A 684 21.99 -10.19 -24.88
N ARG A 685 20.92 -10.78 -25.46
CA ARG A 685 20.41 -10.38 -26.79
C ARG A 685 19.91 -8.93 -26.81
N GLN A 686 19.15 -8.51 -25.80
CA GLN A 686 18.64 -7.14 -25.70
C GLN A 686 19.77 -6.12 -25.55
N ALA A 687 20.70 -6.35 -24.61
CA ALA A 687 21.80 -5.45 -24.34
C ALA A 687 22.79 -5.36 -25.52
N ALA A 688 23.02 -6.45 -26.25
CA ALA A 688 23.80 -6.43 -27.49
C ALA A 688 23.14 -5.58 -28.59
N ALA A 689 21.82 -5.71 -28.78
CA ALA A 689 21.07 -4.92 -29.76
C ALA A 689 21.04 -3.42 -29.41
N ASP A 690 20.89 -3.07 -28.13
CA ASP A 690 20.92 -1.68 -27.66
C ASP A 690 22.32 -1.06 -27.77
N LYS A 691 23.38 -1.83 -27.46
CA LYS A 691 24.77 -1.43 -27.70
C LYS A 691 25.07 -1.23 -29.18
N GLN A 692 24.54 -2.07 -30.06
CA GLN A 692 24.68 -1.89 -31.51
C GLN A 692 23.97 -0.60 -31.97
N ARG A 693 22.75 -0.35 -31.49
CA ARG A 693 21.99 0.88 -31.76
C ARG A 693 22.73 2.13 -31.29
N TRP A 694 23.27 2.11 -30.07
CA TRP A 694 24.07 3.17 -29.47
C TRP A 694 25.27 3.57 -30.35
N CYS A 695 26.03 2.59 -30.84
CA CYS A 695 27.16 2.82 -31.73
C CYS A 695 26.73 3.40 -33.09
N MET A 696 25.58 2.97 -33.62
CA MET A 696 25.03 3.50 -34.88
C MET A 696 24.53 4.95 -34.74
N GLU A 697 23.80 5.26 -33.67
CA GLU A 697 23.20 6.59 -33.44
C GLU A 697 24.26 7.68 -33.18
N ARG A 698 25.48 7.29 -32.75
CA ARG A 698 26.56 8.22 -32.35
C ARG A 698 27.76 8.28 -33.31
N GLY A 699 27.66 7.67 -34.50
CA GLY A 699 28.51 8.02 -35.65
C GLY A 699 30.00 7.71 -35.51
N GLY A 700 30.41 6.78 -34.64
CA GLY A 700 31.79 6.28 -34.53
C GLY A 700 32.80 7.19 -33.81
N GLU A 701 32.72 8.51 -33.98
CA GLU A 701 33.68 9.48 -33.44
C GLU A 701 33.02 10.34 -32.34
N GLY A 702 32.86 9.78 -31.13
CA GLY A 702 31.99 10.39 -30.10
C GLY A 702 32.20 10.03 -28.63
N GLY A 703 33.31 9.40 -28.23
CA GLY A 703 33.84 9.36 -26.86
C GLY A 703 33.10 8.62 -25.72
N GLU A 704 31.76 8.58 -25.70
CA GLU A 704 30.98 8.07 -24.55
C GLU A 704 30.75 6.54 -24.58
N GLU A 705 31.31 5.85 -23.58
CA GLU A 705 31.16 4.41 -23.36
C GLU A 705 29.68 3.99 -23.12
N PHE A 706 29.31 2.81 -23.63
CA PHE A 706 28.00 2.21 -23.35
C PHE A 706 27.93 1.73 -21.89
N ARG A 707 27.20 2.45 -21.04
CA ARG A 707 27.02 2.18 -19.61
C ARG A 707 25.75 1.37 -19.33
N VAL A 708 25.82 0.48 -18.34
CA VAL A 708 24.70 -0.38 -17.92
C VAL A 708 24.49 -0.32 -16.41
N VAL A 709 23.25 -0.07 -15.99
CA VAL A 709 22.76 -0.35 -14.64
C VAL A 709 21.97 -1.65 -14.69
N LEU A 710 22.36 -2.62 -13.88
CA LEU A 710 21.54 -3.80 -13.61
C LEU A 710 20.75 -3.57 -12.32
N PHE A 711 19.44 -3.77 -12.40
CA PHE A 711 18.55 -3.81 -11.24
C PHE A 711 18.07 -5.26 -11.06
N ALA A 712 18.62 -5.94 -10.06
CA ALA A 712 18.42 -7.37 -9.82
C ALA A 712 17.54 -7.63 -8.59
N ASN A 713 16.97 -8.83 -8.51
CA ASN A 713 16.04 -9.23 -7.45
C ASN A 713 16.67 -10.29 -6.52
N MET A 714 16.41 -10.18 -5.21
CA MET A 714 16.78 -11.19 -4.20
C MET A 714 15.57 -11.51 -3.30
N GLY A 715 14.70 -12.38 -3.79
CA GLY A 715 13.41 -12.67 -3.16
C GLY A 715 12.34 -11.66 -3.57
N THR A 716 11.86 -11.76 -4.81
CA THR A 716 10.67 -11.02 -5.26
C THR A 716 9.45 -11.37 -4.39
N THR A 717 8.58 -10.41 -4.10
CA THR A 717 7.39 -10.58 -3.24
C THR A 717 6.25 -11.43 -3.83
N PHE A 718 6.40 -11.93 -5.06
CA PHE A 718 5.34 -12.64 -5.80
C PHE A 718 5.70 -14.09 -6.17
N VAL A 719 6.94 -14.33 -6.61
CA VAL A 719 7.45 -15.66 -7.05
C VAL A 719 8.67 -16.14 -6.26
N GLY A 720 9.16 -15.37 -5.28
CA GLY A 720 10.38 -15.71 -4.53
C GLY A 720 11.64 -15.83 -5.41
N ALA A 721 11.66 -15.15 -6.56
CA ALA A 721 12.76 -15.22 -7.52
C ALA A 721 14.03 -14.54 -7.00
N ARG A 722 15.18 -15.11 -7.39
CA ARG A 722 16.52 -14.59 -7.15
C ARG A 722 17.26 -14.58 -8.48
N ASP A 723 17.86 -13.47 -8.85
CA ASP A 723 18.65 -13.39 -10.09
C ASP A 723 20.08 -13.89 -9.86
N ASP A 724 20.59 -14.70 -10.79
CA ASP A 724 22.00 -15.14 -10.80
C ASP A 724 22.88 -14.02 -11.34
N ILE A 725 23.21 -13.06 -10.47
CA ILE A 725 23.99 -11.86 -10.82
C ILE A 725 25.41 -12.24 -11.30
N VAL A 726 25.98 -13.37 -10.84
CA VAL A 726 27.29 -13.88 -11.32
C VAL A 726 27.19 -14.29 -12.79
N ARG A 727 26.24 -15.17 -13.12
CA ARG A 727 26.01 -15.63 -14.49
C ARG A 727 25.61 -14.50 -15.42
N ILE A 728 24.76 -13.56 -14.95
CA ILE A 728 24.38 -12.36 -15.70
C ILE A 728 25.62 -11.50 -16.04
N ARG A 729 26.46 -11.20 -15.04
CA ARG A 729 27.69 -10.41 -15.21
C ARG A 729 28.63 -11.06 -16.22
N ASP A 730 28.84 -12.36 -16.08
CA ASP A 730 29.85 -13.06 -16.87
C ASP A 730 29.37 -13.32 -18.31
N ALA A 731 28.09 -13.67 -18.52
CA ALA A 731 27.49 -13.79 -19.86
C ALA A 731 27.46 -12.45 -20.63
N LEU A 732 27.06 -11.34 -19.98
CA LEU A 732 27.15 -10.01 -20.59
C LEU A 732 28.59 -9.66 -21.01
N ARG A 733 29.59 -10.07 -20.21
CA ARG A 733 31.00 -9.84 -20.49
C ARG A 733 31.53 -10.71 -21.63
N THR A 734 31.19 -12.00 -21.69
CA THR A 734 31.74 -12.94 -22.68
C THR A 734 30.99 -12.89 -24.01
N GLU A 735 29.67 -12.79 -24.01
CA GLU A 735 28.83 -12.92 -25.21
C GLU A 735 28.54 -11.56 -25.89
N ALA A 736 28.30 -10.51 -25.10
CA ALA A 736 28.01 -9.16 -25.63
C ALA A 736 29.19 -8.18 -25.53
N GLY A 737 30.26 -8.54 -24.81
CA GLY A 737 31.38 -7.63 -24.51
C GLY A 737 30.93 -6.39 -23.72
N ILE A 738 30.00 -6.56 -22.78
CA ILE A 738 29.40 -5.51 -21.96
C ILE A 738 29.89 -5.66 -20.52
N LYS A 739 30.27 -4.55 -19.89
CA LYS A 739 30.55 -4.48 -18.46
C LYS A 739 29.38 -3.77 -17.76
N ILE A 740 28.81 -4.40 -16.74
CA ILE A 740 27.87 -3.72 -15.86
C ILE A 740 28.62 -2.59 -15.13
N SER A 741 28.04 -1.40 -15.10
CA SER A 741 28.62 -0.20 -14.47
C SER A 741 28.12 0.01 -13.03
N TYR A 742 26.87 -0.38 -12.76
CA TYR A 742 26.26 -0.35 -11.41
C TYR A 742 25.32 -1.54 -11.26
N ILE A 743 25.37 -2.21 -10.11
CA ILE A 743 24.39 -3.24 -9.70
C ILE A 743 23.62 -2.71 -8.49
N HIS A 744 22.30 -2.60 -8.63
CA HIS A 744 21.36 -2.42 -7.51
C HIS A 744 20.59 -3.72 -7.26
N VAL A 745 20.33 -4.07 -6.00
CA VAL A 745 19.57 -5.27 -5.64
C VAL A 745 18.34 -4.92 -4.79
N ASP A 746 17.14 -5.19 -5.29
CA ASP A 746 15.93 -5.22 -4.47
C ASP A 746 15.80 -6.58 -3.81
N GLY A 747 16.09 -6.62 -2.51
CA GLY A 747 15.87 -7.79 -1.66
C GLY A 747 14.67 -7.61 -0.74
N ALA A 748 13.55 -7.14 -1.30
CA ALA A 748 12.29 -6.90 -0.60
C ALA A 748 11.90 -7.98 0.42
N LEU A 749 12.17 -9.24 0.13
CA LEU A 749 11.87 -10.38 1.01
C LEU A 749 13.11 -10.88 1.74
N ASP A 750 14.14 -11.32 1.01
CA ASP A 750 15.17 -12.18 1.59
C ASP A 750 16.19 -11.42 2.45
N PHE A 751 16.43 -10.12 2.19
CA PHE A 751 17.30 -9.28 3.02
C PHE A 751 16.74 -8.98 4.42
N GLY A 752 15.49 -9.35 4.69
CA GLY A 752 14.97 -9.37 6.07
C GLY A 752 15.43 -10.60 6.87
N PHE A 753 15.93 -11.65 6.21
CA PHE A 753 16.47 -12.85 6.86
C PHE A 753 18.00 -12.92 6.81
N ASP A 754 18.61 -12.67 5.64
CA ASP A 754 20.07 -12.73 5.44
C ASP A 754 20.53 -11.89 4.23
N SER A 755 21.79 -11.46 4.26
CA SER A 755 22.58 -10.89 3.16
C SER A 755 22.52 -11.65 1.82
N CYS A 756 22.21 -12.95 1.83
CA CYS A 756 22.20 -13.85 0.68
C CYS A 756 23.54 -13.88 -0.08
N GLY A 757 24.67 -13.66 0.60
CA GLY A 757 26.00 -13.64 0.00
C GLY A 757 26.33 -12.39 -0.83
N ILE A 758 25.50 -11.34 -0.74
CA ILE A 758 25.76 -10.03 -1.34
C ILE A 758 26.74 -9.23 -0.47
N THR A 759 27.69 -8.54 -1.09
CA THR A 759 28.66 -7.65 -0.43
C THR A 759 28.68 -6.28 -1.08
N LEU A 760 28.93 -5.22 -0.32
CA LEU A 760 29.01 -3.86 -0.87
C LEU A 760 30.40 -3.57 -1.48
N GLY A 761 30.41 -2.86 -2.61
CA GLY A 761 31.65 -2.43 -3.24
C GLY A 761 31.49 -1.35 -4.33
N PRO A 762 32.54 -0.56 -4.59
CA PRO A 762 32.49 0.55 -5.54
C PRO A 762 32.27 0.08 -7.00
N PRO A 763 31.77 0.96 -7.88
CA PRO A 763 31.62 0.68 -9.31
C PRO A 763 32.93 0.22 -9.98
N PRO A 764 32.88 -0.71 -10.95
CA PRO A 764 34.06 -1.15 -11.67
C PRO A 764 34.82 0.02 -12.34
N GLY A 765 36.12 0.10 -12.07
CA GLY A 765 37.01 1.15 -12.59
C GLY A 765 37.22 2.35 -11.65
N PHE A 766 36.41 2.53 -10.60
CA PHE A 766 36.63 3.54 -9.55
C PHE A 766 37.69 3.11 -8.52
N SER A 767 38.74 2.43 -8.99
CA SER A 767 39.81 1.91 -8.15
C SER A 767 41.14 1.93 -8.88
N GLY A 768 42.13 2.59 -8.29
CA GLY A 768 43.53 2.29 -8.60
C GLY A 768 43.83 0.82 -8.30
N GLU A 769 44.66 0.19 -9.15
CA GLU A 769 45.00 -1.23 -9.06
C GLU A 769 45.92 -1.50 -7.85
N GLY A 770 45.32 -1.72 -6.69
CA GLY A 770 46.01 -1.92 -5.42
C GLY A 770 45.57 -3.22 -4.72
N LYS A 771 46.50 -4.20 -4.67
CA LYS A 771 46.47 -5.48 -3.94
C LYS A 771 45.28 -5.67 -2.98
N GLY A 772 44.22 -6.29 -3.49
CA GLY A 772 42.97 -6.54 -2.76
C GLY A 772 41.87 -7.05 -3.68
N THR A 773 42.21 -7.97 -4.59
CA THR A 773 41.20 -8.65 -5.43
C THR A 773 40.31 -9.51 -4.54
N PRO A 774 38.96 -9.40 -4.62
CA PRO A 774 38.08 -10.34 -3.94
C PRO A 774 38.37 -11.77 -4.42
N THR A 775 38.13 -12.74 -3.55
CA THR A 775 38.03 -14.15 -3.98
C THR A 775 36.94 -14.26 -5.04
N SER A 776 37.15 -15.11 -6.05
CA SER A 776 36.47 -15.01 -7.36
C SER A 776 34.94 -15.06 -7.37
N ASN A 777 34.33 -15.49 -6.25
CA ASN A 777 32.89 -15.71 -6.12
C ASN A 777 32.18 -14.61 -5.31
N ALA A 778 32.89 -13.69 -4.63
CA ALA A 778 32.26 -12.67 -3.81
C ALA A 778 31.61 -11.55 -4.66
N MET A 779 30.35 -11.22 -4.36
CA MET A 779 29.51 -10.33 -5.17
C MET A 779 29.53 -8.88 -4.67
N ALA A 780 30.38 -8.03 -5.26
CA ALA A 780 30.42 -6.59 -4.97
C ALA A 780 29.32 -5.81 -5.73
N VAL A 781 28.24 -5.43 -5.04
CA VAL A 781 27.15 -4.58 -5.55
C VAL A 781 27.26 -3.14 -5.07
N GLN A 782 26.63 -2.21 -5.79
CA GLN A 782 26.76 -0.77 -5.55
C GLN A 782 25.56 -0.18 -4.79
N GLY A 783 24.41 -0.85 -4.77
CA GLY A 783 23.28 -0.48 -3.91
C GLY A 783 22.34 -1.63 -3.60
N ILE A 784 21.62 -1.52 -2.49
CA ILE A 784 20.58 -2.47 -2.08
C ILE A 784 19.34 -1.76 -1.55
N THR A 785 18.19 -2.45 -1.57
CA THR A 785 16.94 -2.02 -0.92
C THR A 785 16.28 -3.19 -0.20
N LEU A 786 15.71 -2.94 0.98
CA LEU A 786 15.04 -3.94 1.82
C LEU A 786 13.72 -3.40 2.41
N SER A 787 12.90 -4.27 3.03
CA SER A 787 11.57 -3.94 3.56
C SER A 787 11.36 -4.45 4.98
N HIS A 788 11.05 -3.57 5.95
CA HIS A 788 10.84 -4.00 7.35
C HIS A 788 9.53 -4.75 7.55
N HIS A 789 8.46 -4.23 6.95
CA HIS A 789 7.10 -4.76 7.05
C HIS A 789 6.88 -6.13 6.40
N LYS A 790 7.86 -6.69 5.69
CA LYS A 790 7.71 -7.95 4.95
C LYS A 790 8.16 -9.17 5.76
N ALA A 791 9.43 -9.56 5.63
CA ALA A 791 9.97 -10.75 6.29
C ALA A 791 9.92 -10.69 7.82
N MET A 792 10.16 -9.51 8.41
CA MET A 792 10.20 -9.34 9.86
C MET A 792 8.85 -8.89 10.45
N GLY A 793 8.06 -8.11 9.72
CA GLY A 793 6.70 -7.70 10.12
C GLY A 793 6.62 -6.37 10.90
N GLY A 794 7.63 -5.50 10.83
CA GLY A 794 7.59 -4.17 11.47
C GLY A 794 6.77 -3.13 10.70
N THR A 795 6.79 -1.86 11.15
CA THR A 795 6.17 -0.74 10.42
C THR A 795 6.57 -0.62 8.95
N VAL A 796 5.64 -0.09 8.15
CA VAL A 796 5.69 0.05 6.69
C VAL A 796 6.72 1.08 6.25
N SER A 797 7.93 0.55 6.15
CA SER A 797 9.15 1.27 5.82
C SER A 797 10.15 0.32 5.14
N GLY A 798 11.31 0.85 4.76
CA GLY A 798 12.45 0.09 4.28
C GLY A 798 13.74 0.91 4.30
N GLU A 799 14.89 0.26 4.18
CA GLU A 799 16.20 0.91 4.05
C GLU A 799 16.67 0.89 2.58
N VAL A 800 17.45 1.90 2.20
CA VAL A 800 18.27 1.91 0.98
C VAL A 800 19.72 2.20 1.36
N LEU A 801 20.65 1.38 0.87
CA LEU A 801 22.09 1.63 0.97
C LEU A 801 22.64 1.82 -0.44
N CYS A 802 23.54 2.79 -0.64
CA CYS A 802 24.12 3.09 -1.95
C CYS A 802 25.57 3.55 -1.82
N TYR A 803 26.38 3.21 -2.82
CA TYR A 803 27.66 3.85 -3.10
C TYR A 803 27.39 5.32 -3.42
N SER A 804 27.81 6.21 -2.53
CA SER A 804 27.39 7.61 -2.50
C SER A 804 28.51 8.53 -1.97
N PRO A 805 29.73 8.47 -2.55
CA PRO A 805 30.89 9.25 -2.08
C PRO A 805 30.74 10.76 -2.25
N GLY A 806 29.86 11.24 -3.14
CA GLY A 806 29.56 12.65 -3.36
C GLY A 806 28.33 13.16 -2.59
N GLY A 807 27.70 12.33 -1.76
CA GLY A 807 26.43 12.66 -1.10
C GLY A 807 25.20 12.55 -2.01
N GLU A 808 25.30 11.77 -3.09
CA GLU A 808 24.24 11.54 -4.08
C GLU A 808 22.93 11.09 -3.43
N LEU A 809 23.00 10.18 -2.44
CA LEU A 809 21.86 9.67 -1.69
C LEU A 809 21.16 10.74 -0.85
N ALA A 810 21.94 11.58 -0.14
CA ALA A 810 21.41 12.56 0.81
C ALA A 810 20.42 13.56 0.16
N SER A 811 20.62 13.90 -1.12
CA SER A 811 19.75 14.81 -1.86
C SER A 811 18.40 14.24 -2.31
N LEU A 812 18.18 12.93 -2.09
CA LEU A 812 17.03 12.15 -2.61
C LEU A 812 16.18 11.50 -1.51
N VAL A 813 16.50 11.74 -0.24
CA VAL A 813 15.84 11.14 0.91
C VAL A 813 15.24 12.22 1.80
N SER A 814 14.12 11.90 2.46
CA SER A 814 13.39 12.81 3.33
C SER A 814 13.30 12.20 4.73
N PRO A 815 13.10 13.02 5.79
CA PRO A 815 12.83 12.50 7.12
C PRO A 815 11.68 11.47 7.13
N VAL A 816 11.82 10.49 8.02
CA VAL A 816 10.83 9.42 8.25
C VAL A 816 10.21 9.59 9.63
N GLU A 817 9.05 8.99 9.85
CA GLU A 817 8.36 9.01 11.15
C GLU A 817 9.25 8.37 12.23
N PRO A 818 9.56 9.03 13.37
CA PRO A 818 10.47 8.55 14.40
C PRO A 818 10.29 7.09 14.84
N ARG A 819 9.05 6.60 14.86
CA ARG A 819 8.70 5.21 15.21
C ARG A 819 9.27 4.20 14.22
N ILE A 820 9.54 4.56 12.97
CA ILE A 820 10.27 3.69 12.01
C ILE A 820 11.65 3.32 12.54
N VAL A 821 12.35 4.28 13.17
CA VAL A 821 13.67 4.06 13.76
C VAL A 821 13.55 3.29 15.08
N PHE A 822 12.55 3.62 15.92
CA PHE A 822 12.29 2.89 17.17
C PHE A 822 11.90 1.43 16.95
N GLU A 823 10.99 1.14 16.01
CA GLU A 823 10.61 -0.23 15.65
C GLU A 823 11.80 -0.96 15.02
N THR A 824 12.54 -0.36 14.09
CA THR A 824 13.72 -1.04 13.49
C THR A 824 14.78 -1.34 14.56
N TRP A 825 15.01 -0.43 15.51
CA TRP A 825 15.85 -0.68 16.69
C TRP A 825 15.32 -1.83 17.54
N LEU A 826 14.02 -1.81 17.90
CA LEU A 826 13.38 -2.82 18.74
C LEU A 826 13.50 -4.21 18.10
N TYR A 827 13.16 -4.34 16.82
CA TYR A 827 13.28 -5.59 16.07
C TYR A 827 14.74 -6.08 16.01
N GLY A 828 15.71 -5.17 15.84
CA GLY A 828 17.14 -5.48 15.93
C GLY A 828 17.67 -5.83 17.34
N GLN A 829 16.90 -5.54 18.40
CA GLN A 829 17.19 -6.07 19.75
C GLN A 829 16.48 -7.42 19.99
N VAL A 830 15.24 -7.59 19.54
CA VAL A 830 14.41 -8.77 19.86
C VAL A 830 14.67 -9.98 18.96
N TYR A 831 15.22 -9.82 17.76
CA TYR A 831 15.61 -10.93 16.87
C TYR A 831 17.13 -10.93 16.61
N THR A 832 17.77 -12.10 16.73
CA THR A 832 19.17 -12.33 16.31
C THR A 832 19.24 -12.83 14.87
N PRO A 833 20.43 -12.84 14.25
CA PRO A 833 20.65 -13.54 12.98
C PRO A 833 20.31 -15.04 13.04
N ALA A 834 20.44 -15.69 14.21
CA ALA A 834 20.05 -17.09 14.39
C ALA A 834 18.51 -17.26 14.40
N ASP A 835 17.78 -16.34 15.03
CA ASP A 835 16.31 -16.32 15.02
C ASP A 835 15.80 -16.09 13.58
N ALA A 836 16.42 -15.17 12.83
CA ALA A 836 16.10 -14.90 11.43
C ALA A 836 16.37 -16.11 10.52
N ALA A 837 17.51 -16.80 10.70
CA ALA A 837 17.82 -18.02 9.97
C ALA A 837 16.85 -19.18 10.30
N ALA A 838 16.46 -19.33 11.57
CA ALA A 838 15.47 -20.32 12.01
C ALA A 838 14.07 -20.05 11.42
N MET A 839 13.64 -18.78 11.38
CA MET A 839 12.40 -18.39 10.70
C MET A 839 12.44 -18.72 9.20
N LEU A 840 13.54 -18.39 8.49
CA LEU A 840 13.68 -18.72 7.07
C LEU A 840 13.65 -20.25 6.81
N ALA A 841 14.31 -21.03 7.67
CA ALA A 841 14.30 -22.50 7.59
C ALA A 841 12.89 -23.07 7.80
N TYR A 842 12.14 -22.55 8.78
CA TYR A 842 10.75 -22.92 9.03
C TYR A 842 9.83 -22.60 7.84
N CYS A 843 9.94 -21.39 7.28
CA CYS A 843 9.15 -20.99 6.12
C CYS A 843 9.42 -21.89 4.90
N ARG A 844 10.68 -22.25 4.64
CA ARG A 844 11.06 -23.23 3.61
C ARG A 844 10.51 -24.63 3.88
N ALA A 845 10.54 -25.09 5.13
CA ALA A 845 9.98 -26.39 5.50
C ALA A 845 8.47 -26.46 5.25
N ASN A 846 7.73 -25.40 5.56
CA ASN A 846 6.30 -25.28 5.28
C ASN A 846 6.00 -25.12 3.77
N ALA A 847 6.85 -24.41 3.00
CA ALA A 847 6.75 -24.38 1.54
C ALA A 847 6.94 -25.78 0.91
N ALA A 848 7.95 -26.53 1.37
CA ALA A 848 8.19 -27.90 0.94
C ALA A 848 7.07 -28.86 1.38
N ARG A 849 6.44 -28.63 2.55
CA ARG A 849 5.25 -29.37 3.01
C ARG A 849 4.07 -29.14 2.07
N LEU A 850 3.79 -27.87 1.73
CA LEU A 850 2.72 -27.50 0.82
C LEU A 850 2.92 -28.12 -0.57
N ILE A 851 4.12 -28.03 -1.14
CA ILE A 851 4.42 -28.62 -2.45
C ILE A 851 4.08 -30.11 -2.47
N ARG A 852 4.53 -30.90 -1.49
CA ARG A 852 4.21 -32.34 -1.41
C ARG A 852 2.70 -32.61 -1.31
N GLY A 853 1.97 -31.78 -0.57
CA GLY A 853 0.51 -31.88 -0.46
C GLY A 853 -0.21 -31.59 -1.77
N LEU A 854 0.23 -30.57 -2.51
CA LEU A 854 -0.32 -30.21 -3.82
C LEU A 854 0.03 -31.24 -4.90
N GLU A 855 1.26 -31.76 -4.91
CA GLU A 855 1.70 -32.84 -5.79
C GLU A 855 0.88 -34.11 -5.59
N ALA A 856 0.58 -34.48 -4.33
CA ALA A 856 -0.28 -35.63 -4.01
C ALA A 856 -1.75 -35.45 -4.46
N LEU A 857 -2.20 -34.22 -4.71
CA LEU A 857 -3.51 -33.88 -5.28
C LEU A 857 -3.47 -33.62 -6.79
N GLY A 858 -2.30 -33.73 -7.45
CA GLY A 858 -2.14 -33.42 -8.87
C GLY A 858 -2.27 -31.94 -9.23
N VAL A 859 -2.23 -31.03 -8.24
CA VAL A 859 -2.36 -29.58 -8.45
C VAL A 859 -1.06 -29.04 -9.04
N ALA A 860 -1.16 -28.36 -10.18
CA ALA A 860 0.01 -27.81 -10.87
C ALA A 860 0.67 -26.69 -10.03
N THR A 861 1.99 -26.71 -9.95
CA THR A 861 2.81 -25.68 -9.30
C THR A 861 3.90 -25.18 -10.26
N LYS A 862 4.31 -23.90 -10.12
CA LYS A 862 5.52 -23.41 -10.78
C LYS A 862 6.72 -23.83 -9.94
N THR A 863 7.48 -24.80 -10.42
CA THR A 863 8.75 -25.22 -9.81
C THR A 863 9.94 -24.92 -10.73
N LYS A 864 11.11 -24.72 -10.12
CA LYS A 864 12.37 -24.51 -10.84
C LYS A 864 12.73 -25.77 -11.64
N ALA A 865 12.57 -25.71 -12.96
CA ALA A 865 12.86 -26.83 -13.84
C ALA A 865 14.32 -27.27 -13.69
N LYS A 866 14.55 -28.55 -13.33
CA LYS A 866 15.90 -29.09 -13.13
C LYS A 866 16.69 -28.99 -14.43
N THR A 867 17.79 -28.23 -14.40
CA THR A 867 18.68 -28.03 -15.55
C THR A 867 19.31 -29.38 -15.96
N PRO A 868 19.33 -29.76 -17.26
CA PRO A 868 19.75 -31.11 -17.67
C PRO A 868 21.13 -31.56 -17.18
N GLN A 869 22.06 -30.63 -16.98
CA GLN A 869 23.44 -30.89 -16.56
C GLN A 869 23.60 -31.51 -15.15
N GLN A 870 22.54 -31.57 -14.33
CA GLN A 870 22.59 -32.32 -13.06
C GLN A 870 22.38 -33.84 -13.21
N ASN A 871 21.92 -34.33 -14.37
CA ASN A 871 21.63 -35.76 -14.55
C ASN A 871 22.84 -36.60 -15.03
N GLU A 872 23.90 -35.97 -15.55
CA GLU A 872 25.05 -36.69 -16.12
C GLU A 872 26.05 -37.14 -15.04
N ASN A 873 26.32 -36.30 -14.03
CA ASN A 873 27.26 -36.62 -12.94
C ASN A 873 26.79 -37.75 -12.00
N ASN A 874 25.52 -38.16 -12.05
CA ASN A 874 24.95 -39.20 -11.18
C ASN A 874 24.83 -40.58 -11.88
N ARG A 875 25.56 -40.82 -12.98
CA ARG A 875 25.54 -42.10 -13.71
C ARG A 875 26.87 -42.85 -13.81
N GLU A 876 27.97 -42.28 -13.33
CA GLU A 876 29.27 -42.96 -13.24
C GLU A 876 29.73 -43.01 -11.77
N GLY A 877 29.15 -43.93 -11.00
CA GLY A 877 29.35 -43.98 -9.54
C GLY A 877 28.87 -45.24 -8.81
N GLU A 878 28.67 -46.38 -9.50
CA GLU A 878 28.36 -47.65 -8.83
C GLU A 878 29.61 -48.24 -8.14
N GLY A 879 29.91 -47.75 -6.94
CA GLY A 879 30.91 -48.29 -6.03
C GLY A 879 30.31 -48.55 -4.64
N GLU A 880 30.37 -49.79 -4.16
CA GLU A 880 29.72 -50.19 -2.91
C GLU A 880 30.42 -49.58 -1.67
N SER A 881 29.74 -48.68 -0.96
CA SER A 881 30.03 -48.39 0.44
C SER A 881 28.75 -48.19 1.24
N LYS A 882 28.44 -49.13 2.14
CA LYS A 882 27.38 -48.94 3.15
C LYS A 882 27.90 -48.02 4.26
N GLY A 883 27.45 -46.77 4.25
CA GLY A 883 27.58 -45.83 5.36
C GLY A 883 26.22 -45.27 5.70
N GLU A 884 25.88 -45.23 6.99
CA GLU A 884 24.62 -44.64 7.46
C GLU A 884 24.78 -43.10 7.44
N GLY A 885 24.02 -42.44 6.57
CA GLY A 885 24.08 -41.00 6.34
C GLY A 885 22.72 -40.46 5.92
N GLU A 886 21.87 -40.16 6.89
CA GLU A 886 20.54 -39.64 6.65
C GLU A 886 20.57 -38.14 6.29
N GLY A 887 19.93 -37.77 5.17
CA GLY A 887 19.15 -36.53 5.12
C GLY A 887 19.80 -35.23 4.61
N GLU A 888 21.07 -35.18 4.20
CA GLU A 888 21.66 -33.95 3.58
C GLU A 888 21.18 -33.69 2.13
N ILE A 889 19.87 -33.63 1.94
CA ILE A 889 19.22 -33.28 0.66
C ILE A 889 19.15 -31.76 0.52
N GLN A 890 20.20 -31.16 -0.07
CA GLN A 890 20.19 -29.90 -0.84
C GLN A 890 19.22 -28.79 -0.34
N GLN A 891 19.40 -28.30 0.89
CA GLN A 891 18.56 -27.21 1.44
C GLN A 891 18.78 -25.84 0.77
N GLU A 892 19.87 -25.65 0.02
CA GLU A 892 20.35 -24.33 -0.41
C GLU A 892 19.46 -23.57 -1.42
N GLN A 893 18.54 -24.24 -2.13
CA GLN A 893 17.76 -23.63 -3.23
C GLN A 893 16.23 -23.73 -3.12
N GLN A 894 15.67 -24.03 -1.95
CA GLN A 894 14.21 -23.99 -1.78
C GLN A 894 13.68 -22.54 -1.66
N GLN A 895 12.78 -22.17 -2.57
CA GLN A 895 12.03 -20.92 -2.53
C GLN A 895 10.98 -20.96 -1.42
N MET A 896 10.70 -19.81 -0.80
CA MET A 896 9.67 -19.70 0.24
C MET A 896 8.25 -19.59 -0.35
N ILE A 897 8.08 -18.93 -1.49
CA ILE A 897 6.78 -18.74 -2.12
C ILE A 897 6.43 -19.95 -2.98
N VAL A 898 5.23 -20.50 -2.79
CA VAL A 898 4.68 -21.57 -3.64
C VAL A 898 3.63 -20.96 -4.55
N VAL A 899 3.86 -20.99 -5.87
CA VAL A 899 2.86 -20.57 -6.87
C VAL A 899 2.18 -21.80 -7.44
N LEU A 900 0.86 -21.88 -7.25
CA LEU A 900 0.02 -23.01 -7.60
C LEU A 900 -1.14 -22.59 -8.52
N GLU A 901 -1.76 -23.58 -9.16
CA GLU A 901 -3.01 -23.40 -9.90
C GLU A 901 -4.10 -22.79 -9.00
N ARG A 902 -4.88 -21.87 -9.56
CA ARG A 902 -5.94 -21.14 -8.87
C ARG A 902 -7.04 -22.07 -8.30
N PRO A 903 -7.28 -22.11 -6.98
CA PRO A 903 -8.40 -22.85 -6.38
C PRO A 903 -9.71 -22.03 -6.43
N PRO A 904 -10.86 -22.61 -6.02
CA PRO A 904 -12.14 -21.88 -5.89
C PRO A 904 -12.04 -20.60 -5.04
N ALA A 905 -12.80 -19.59 -5.42
CA ALA A 905 -12.69 -18.22 -4.91
C ALA A 905 -12.98 -18.06 -3.41
N TRP A 906 -13.74 -18.97 -2.79
CA TRP A 906 -13.94 -18.97 -1.34
C TRP A 906 -12.69 -19.45 -0.58
N ILE A 907 -11.93 -20.42 -1.11
CA ILE A 907 -10.63 -20.83 -0.53
C ILE A 907 -9.60 -19.69 -0.67
N ILE A 908 -9.67 -18.95 -1.78
CA ILE A 908 -8.85 -17.74 -1.97
C ILE A 908 -9.14 -16.70 -0.89
N GLU A 909 -10.40 -16.51 -0.51
CA GLU A 909 -10.79 -15.56 0.54
C GLU A 909 -10.39 -16.07 1.95
N GLU A 910 -10.66 -17.35 2.25
CA GLU A 910 -10.40 -18.03 3.54
C GLU A 910 -8.93 -17.97 4.00
N PHE A 911 -7.99 -17.92 3.04
CA PHE A 911 -6.54 -17.79 3.28
C PHE A 911 -5.98 -16.43 2.79
N SER A 912 -6.85 -15.48 2.43
CA SER A 912 -6.50 -14.13 1.96
C SER A 912 -5.54 -14.08 0.76
N LEU A 913 -5.63 -15.06 -0.14
CA LEU A 913 -4.73 -15.26 -1.29
C LEU A 913 -4.96 -14.26 -2.43
N ARG A 914 -3.95 -14.05 -3.29
CA ARG A 914 -3.99 -13.05 -4.38
C ARG A 914 -3.75 -13.72 -5.74
N PRO A 915 -4.82 -14.13 -6.45
CA PRO A 915 -4.69 -14.79 -7.75
C PRO A 915 -4.37 -13.79 -8.86
N GLU A 916 -3.43 -14.15 -9.74
CA GLU A 916 -3.19 -13.47 -11.01
C GLU A 916 -3.50 -14.42 -12.17
N GLY A 917 -4.51 -14.05 -12.95
CA GLY A 917 -5.04 -14.88 -14.03
C GLY A 917 -5.48 -16.25 -13.53
N ASP A 918 -4.65 -17.25 -13.84
CA ASP A 918 -4.87 -18.70 -13.69
C ASP A 918 -4.03 -19.31 -12.56
N TRP A 919 -3.18 -18.49 -11.91
CA TRP A 919 -2.28 -18.86 -10.81
C TRP A 919 -2.64 -18.12 -9.52
N VAL A 920 -2.17 -18.64 -8.39
CA VAL A 920 -2.17 -17.97 -7.08
C VAL A 920 -0.89 -18.31 -6.32
N HIS A 921 -0.39 -17.38 -5.50
CA HIS A 921 0.69 -17.68 -4.55
C HIS A 921 0.16 -17.98 -3.16
N PHE A 922 0.84 -18.92 -2.48
CA PHE A 922 0.76 -19.17 -1.05
C PHE A 922 2.14 -18.93 -0.44
N ILE A 923 2.19 -18.16 0.64
CA ILE A 923 3.42 -17.68 1.26
C ILE A 923 3.40 -18.09 2.74
N PRO A 924 4.10 -19.17 3.11
CA PRO A 924 4.22 -19.64 4.48
C PRO A 924 5.23 -18.77 5.24
N MET A 925 4.81 -17.56 5.60
CA MET A 925 5.51 -16.68 6.55
C MET A 925 5.57 -17.34 7.95
N PRO A 926 6.40 -16.86 8.91
CA PRO A 926 6.63 -17.57 10.17
C PRO A 926 5.38 -17.87 11.00
N HIS A 927 4.34 -17.04 10.87
CA HIS A 927 3.04 -17.20 11.55
C HIS A 927 2.11 -18.26 10.91
N VAL A 928 2.45 -18.76 9.71
CA VAL A 928 1.65 -19.76 8.99
C VAL A 928 2.10 -21.15 9.43
N SER A 929 1.29 -21.80 10.27
CA SER A 929 1.66 -23.07 10.90
C SER A 929 1.63 -24.26 9.93
N ALA A 930 2.26 -25.37 10.32
CA ALA A 930 2.23 -26.61 9.53
C ALA A 930 0.79 -27.17 9.39
N GLU A 931 -0.02 -27.00 10.43
CA GLU A 931 -1.44 -27.35 10.48
C GLU A 931 -2.26 -26.43 9.58
N THR A 932 -1.86 -25.16 9.43
CA THR A 932 -2.48 -24.21 8.49
C THR A 932 -2.20 -24.60 7.03
N VAL A 933 -0.99 -25.10 6.75
CA VAL A 933 -0.63 -25.69 5.45
C VAL A 933 -1.41 -26.97 5.17
N ASP A 934 -1.52 -27.88 6.15
CA ASP A 934 -2.32 -29.10 6.00
C ASP A 934 -3.80 -28.79 5.80
N PHE A 935 -4.34 -27.84 6.56
CA PHE A 935 -5.72 -27.37 6.42
C PHE A 935 -5.95 -26.81 5.01
N PHE A 936 -5.05 -25.99 4.46
CA PHE A 936 -5.15 -25.51 3.08
C PHE A 936 -5.22 -26.64 2.04
N VAL A 937 -4.34 -27.64 2.15
CA VAL A 937 -4.31 -28.82 1.27
C VAL A 937 -5.61 -29.63 1.41
N GLU A 938 -6.09 -29.83 2.63
CA GLU A 938 -7.34 -30.53 2.92
C GLU A 938 -8.58 -29.77 2.43
N ARG A 939 -8.58 -28.43 2.46
CA ARG A 939 -9.66 -27.61 1.89
C ARG A 939 -9.73 -27.72 0.36
N ILE A 940 -8.60 -27.90 -0.33
CA ILE A 940 -8.57 -28.26 -1.76
C ILE A 940 -9.10 -29.68 -1.95
N ALA A 941 -8.56 -30.66 -1.22
CA ALA A 941 -8.95 -32.07 -1.33
C ALA A 941 -10.46 -32.30 -1.07
N ALA A 942 -11.05 -31.53 -0.15
CA ALA A 942 -12.49 -31.58 0.14
C ALA A 942 -13.36 -31.27 -1.09
N VAL A 943 -12.95 -30.32 -1.94
CA VAL A 943 -13.68 -29.97 -3.18
C VAL A 943 -13.70 -31.16 -4.14
N ASP A 944 -12.56 -31.83 -4.33
CA ASP A 944 -12.46 -32.98 -5.24
C ASP A 944 -13.22 -34.20 -4.71
N ARG A 945 -13.22 -34.45 -3.40
CA ARG A 945 -14.05 -35.50 -2.79
C ARG A 945 -15.55 -35.21 -2.93
N GLN A 946 -15.98 -33.96 -2.72
CA GLN A 946 -17.38 -33.54 -2.88
C GLN A 946 -17.84 -33.63 -4.35
N CYS A 947 -16.97 -33.25 -5.30
CA CYS A 947 -17.16 -33.50 -6.73
C CYS A 947 -17.32 -34.99 -7.04
N GLY A 948 -16.40 -35.85 -6.56
CA GLY A 948 -16.44 -37.30 -6.81
C GLY A 948 -17.74 -37.98 -6.38
N VAL A 949 -18.29 -37.60 -5.21
CA VAL A 949 -19.61 -38.10 -4.75
C VAL A 949 -20.74 -37.66 -5.69
N ALA A 950 -20.74 -36.39 -6.13
CA ALA A 950 -21.72 -35.88 -7.08
C ALA A 950 -21.60 -36.57 -8.46
N PHE A 951 -20.37 -36.82 -8.92
CA PHE A 951 -20.09 -37.46 -10.21
C PHE A 951 -20.55 -38.92 -10.20
N GLY A 952 -20.38 -39.65 -9.10
CA GLY A 952 -20.88 -41.03 -8.95
C GLY A 952 -22.39 -41.17 -9.11
N TYR A 953 -23.16 -40.15 -8.70
CA TYR A 953 -24.60 -40.09 -8.92
C TYR A 953 -24.98 -39.69 -10.36
N VAL A 954 -24.21 -38.79 -10.97
CA VAL A 954 -24.57 -38.13 -12.24
C VAL A 954 -24.02 -38.85 -13.49
N ALA A 955 -22.88 -39.52 -13.40
CA ALA A 955 -22.26 -40.23 -14.53
C ALA A 955 -23.17 -41.30 -15.18
N PRO A 956 -23.92 -42.13 -14.43
CA PRO A 956 -24.85 -43.09 -15.01
C PRO A 956 -26.00 -42.41 -15.75
N LEU A 957 -26.51 -41.29 -15.23
CA LEU A 957 -27.61 -40.53 -15.82
C LEU A 957 -27.18 -39.89 -17.16
N LEU A 958 -25.98 -39.31 -17.22
CA LEU A 958 -25.43 -38.76 -18.46
C LEU A 958 -25.06 -39.85 -19.47
N SER A 959 -24.52 -40.99 -19.01
CA SER A 959 -24.25 -42.15 -19.87
C SER A 959 -25.55 -42.64 -20.54
N ALA A 960 -26.64 -42.76 -19.78
CA ALA A 960 -27.95 -43.13 -20.32
C ALA A 960 -28.53 -42.07 -21.27
N ALA A 961 -28.33 -40.77 -20.99
CA ALA A 961 -28.80 -39.68 -21.85
C ALA A 961 -28.01 -39.56 -23.16
N PHE A 962 -26.73 -39.94 -23.18
CA PHE A 962 -25.84 -39.87 -24.36
C PHE A 962 -25.75 -41.20 -25.14
N ALA A 963 -26.15 -42.33 -24.54
CA ALA A 963 -26.23 -43.65 -25.18
C ALA A 963 -26.81 -43.68 -26.61
N PRO A 964 -27.86 -42.91 -26.97
CA PRO A 964 -28.40 -42.90 -28.34
C PRO A 964 -27.47 -42.33 -29.42
N ALA A 965 -26.40 -41.62 -29.03
CA ALA A 965 -25.41 -41.04 -29.93
C ALA A 965 -23.99 -41.57 -29.70
N ARG A 966 -23.65 -41.99 -28.47
CA ARG A 966 -22.45 -42.77 -28.13
C ARG A 966 -22.75 -43.76 -27.00
N PRO A 967 -22.58 -45.09 -27.19
CA PRO A 967 -22.87 -46.09 -26.17
C PRO A 967 -21.74 -46.28 -25.12
N GLU A 968 -20.66 -45.51 -25.21
CA GLU A 968 -19.57 -45.51 -24.23
C GLU A 968 -20.02 -44.87 -22.90
N PRO A 969 -19.59 -45.40 -21.73
CA PRO A 969 -19.80 -44.71 -20.46
C PRO A 969 -19.05 -43.37 -20.45
N VAL A 970 -19.59 -42.38 -19.74
CA VAL A 970 -18.93 -41.07 -19.60
C VAL A 970 -18.25 -40.86 -18.26
N THR A 971 -17.07 -40.26 -18.31
CA THR A 971 -16.31 -39.81 -17.14
C THR A 971 -16.51 -38.30 -16.96
N LEU A 972 -16.81 -37.88 -15.73
CA LEU A 972 -16.88 -36.47 -15.33
C LEU A 972 -15.56 -36.09 -14.65
N ASN A 973 -14.97 -34.97 -15.05
CA ASN A 973 -13.75 -34.43 -14.49
C ASN A 973 -13.96 -32.96 -14.12
N ARG A 974 -13.42 -32.49 -13.00
CA ARG A 974 -13.35 -31.06 -12.70
C ARG A 974 -12.38 -30.41 -13.70
N VAL A 975 -12.74 -29.24 -14.22
CA VAL A 975 -11.86 -28.51 -15.13
C VAL A 975 -10.82 -27.74 -14.32
N HIS A 976 -9.57 -28.04 -14.60
CA HIS A 976 -8.40 -27.39 -14.05
C HIS A 976 -7.92 -26.27 -14.97
N CYS A 977 -7.24 -25.27 -14.41
CA CYS A 977 -6.67 -24.17 -15.20
C CYS A 977 -5.35 -24.57 -15.89
N CYS A 978 -4.53 -25.42 -15.26
CA CYS A 978 -3.13 -25.67 -15.66
C CYS A 978 -2.70 -27.15 -15.63
N SER A 979 -3.34 -28.02 -14.84
CA SER A 979 -2.95 -29.43 -14.68
C SER A 979 -3.23 -30.28 -15.93
N ARG A 980 -2.64 -31.49 -15.98
CA ARG A 980 -2.73 -32.39 -17.15
C ARG A 980 -4.11 -33.05 -17.23
N GLY A 981 -4.91 -32.61 -18.21
CA GLY A 981 -6.20 -33.19 -18.58
C GLY A 981 -6.73 -32.55 -19.86
N ILE A 982 -8.04 -32.61 -20.11
CA ILE A 982 -8.65 -31.82 -21.20
C ILE A 982 -8.46 -30.34 -20.89
N GLN A 983 -7.63 -29.69 -21.71
CA GLN A 983 -7.14 -28.34 -21.45
C GLN A 983 -8.28 -27.33 -21.41
N ALA A 984 -8.21 -26.40 -20.46
CA ALA A 984 -9.06 -25.20 -20.45
C ALA A 984 -8.97 -24.45 -21.79
N GLU A 985 -7.80 -24.44 -22.43
CA GLU A 985 -7.58 -23.88 -23.78
C GLU A 985 -8.39 -24.60 -24.86
N GLU A 986 -8.54 -25.93 -24.82
CA GLU A 986 -9.34 -26.70 -25.79
C GLU A 986 -10.84 -26.43 -25.60
N ILE A 987 -11.29 -26.24 -24.36
CA ILE A 987 -12.67 -25.84 -24.05
C ILE A 987 -12.93 -24.41 -24.55
N VAL A 988 -12.02 -23.46 -24.30
CA VAL A 988 -12.10 -22.08 -24.81
C VAL A 988 -12.07 -22.06 -26.35
N ARG A 989 -11.22 -22.88 -26.99
CA ARG A 989 -11.11 -22.99 -28.45
C ARG A 989 -12.41 -23.53 -29.08
N ARG A 990 -13.07 -24.50 -28.44
CA ARG A 990 -14.39 -24.99 -28.86
C ARG A 990 -15.49 -23.95 -28.61
N ALA A 991 -15.42 -23.20 -27.51
CA ALA A 991 -16.37 -22.13 -27.23
C ALA A 991 -16.29 -21.01 -28.28
N ALA A 992 -15.08 -20.61 -28.69
CA ALA A 992 -14.87 -19.63 -29.76
C ALA A 992 -15.39 -20.09 -31.15
N ALA A 993 -15.66 -21.38 -31.33
CA ALA A 993 -16.28 -21.96 -32.53
C ALA A 993 -17.78 -22.28 -32.35
N ALA A 994 -18.36 -22.07 -31.17
CA ALA A 994 -19.73 -22.46 -30.86
C ALA A 994 -20.77 -21.53 -31.50
N ALA A 995 -21.92 -22.09 -31.88
CA ALA A 995 -23.03 -21.34 -32.46
C ALA A 995 -23.88 -20.61 -31.41
N ALA A 996 -24.78 -19.73 -31.88
CA ALA A 996 -25.79 -19.07 -31.04
C ALA A 996 -26.63 -20.08 -30.21
N PRO A 997 -27.12 -19.70 -29.01
CA PRO A 997 -27.69 -20.64 -28.05
C PRO A 997 -28.94 -21.36 -28.57
N LEU A 998 -29.03 -22.65 -28.25
CA LEU A 998 -30.08 -23.56 -28.67
C LEU A 998 -31.41 -23.21 -27.97
N ARG A 999 -32.42 -22.82 -28.76
CA ARG A 999 -33.79 -22.59 -28.25
C ARG A 999 -34.49 -23.91 -27.90
N LEU A 1000 -34.37 -24.32 -26.64
CA LEU A 1000 -35.16 -25.42 -26.06
C LEU A 1000 -36.66 -25.04 -26.01
N ARG A 1001 -37.53 -26.03 -26.17
CA ARG A 1001 -39.00 -25.85 -26.04
C ARG A 1001 -39.41 -26.14 -24.60
N SER A 1002 -40.01 -25.16 -23.93
CA SER A 1002 -40.60 -25.34 -22.60
C SER A 1002 -41.86 -26.21 -22.66
N SER A 1003 -41.83 -27.36 -21.99
CA SER A 1003 -43.03 -28.05 -21.52
C SER A 1003 -43.52 -27.39 -20.22
N GLY A 1004 -44.82 -27.06 -20.14
CA GLY A 1004 -45.39 -26.28 -19.03
C GLY A 1004 -45.44 -27.00 -17.67
N ALA A 1005 -45.89 -26.33 -16.60
CA ALA A 1005 -46.54 -25.01 -16.58
C ALA A 1005 -46.27 -24.25 -15.26
N GLY A 1006 -46.37 -22.91 -15.31
CA GLY A 1006 -46.36 -22.06 -14.10
C GLY A 1006 -45.73 -20.67 -14.31
N THR A 1007 -46.57 -19.65 -14.53
CA THR A 1007 -46.26 -18.20 -14.44
C THR A 1007 -45.22 -17.55 -15.38
N ALA A 1008 -45.45 -16.27 -15.66
CA ALA A 1008 -44.53 -15.26 -16.21
C ALA A 1008 -43.74 -15.60 -17.49
N ALA A 1009 -44.32 -15.26 -18.65
CA ALA A 1009 -43.52 -14.93 -19.83
C ALA A 1009 -42.97 -13.49 -19.69
N VAL A 1010 -41.67 -13.30 -19.88
CA VAL A 1010 -41.03 -11.99 -20.02
C VAL A 1010 -40.35 -11.93 -21.39
N LEU A 1011 -40.43 -10.78 -22.05
CA LEU A 1011 -39.95 -10.63 -23.43
C LEU A 1011 -38.43 -10.41 -23.47
N LEU A 1012 -37.72 -11.25 -24.21
CA LEU A 1012 -36.50 -10.83 -24.90
C LEU A 1012 -36.89 -9.92 -26.07
N GLY A 1013 -37.18 -8.66 -25.75
CA GLY A 1013 -37.32 -7.58 -26.73
C GLY A 1013 -35.99 -7.18 -27.34
N GLU A 1014 -36.03 -6.40 -28.42
CA GLU A 1014 -34.88 -6.02 -29.25
C GLU A 1014 -33.96 -4.97 -28.56
N LYS A 1015 -33.28 -5.37 -27.47
CA LYS A 1015 -32.25 -4.57 -26.78
C LYS A 1015 -31.04 -5.39 -26.27
N GLY A 1016 -30.68 -6.45 -26.99
CA GLY A 1016 -29.57 -7.34 -26.64
C GLY A 1016 -28.16 -6.75 -26.70
N GLU A 1017 -27.98 -5.48 -27.11
CA GLU A 1017 -26.67 -4.86 -27.33
C GLU A 1017 -26.07 -4.14 -26.10
N HIS A 1018 -26.81 -4.04 -24.98
CA HIS A 1018 -26.41 -3.17 -23.86
C HIS A 1018 -26.00 -3.85 -22.54
N LEU A 1019 -26.03 -5.19 -22.44
CA LEU A 1019 -25.67 -5.91 -21.20
C LEU A 1019 -24.20 -6.35 -21.08
N LEU A 1020 -23.39 -6.21 -22.14
CA LEU A 1020 -21.95 -6.54 -22.11
C LEU A 1020 -21.10 -5.52 -21.32
N ALA A 1021 -21.64 -4.33 -21.05
CA ALA A 1021 -20.88 -3.18 -20.56
C ALA A 1021 -20.65 -3.15 -19.03
N ARG A 1022 -20.01 -4.16 -18.43
CA ARG A 1022 -19.41 -4.06 -17.07
C ARG A 1022 -18.38 -5.14 -16.67
N SER A 1023 -17.31 -5.30 -17.43
CA SER A 1023 -16.04 -5.82 -16.87
C SER A 1023 -14.83 -4.98 -17.34
N SER A 1024 -13.92 -4.65 -16.42
CA SER A 1024 -12.80 -3.72 -16.67
C SER A 1024 -11.49 -4.45 -17.00
N SER A 1025 -11.55 -5.36 -17.98
CA SER A 1025 -10.39 -5.97 -18.63
C SER A 1025 -10.74 -6.36 -20.07
N GLY A 1026 -10.26 -5.59 -21.04
CA GLY A 1026 -10.67 -5.74 -22.44
C GLY A 1026 -10.08 -6.97 -23.13
N SER A 1027 -10.89 -8.01 -23.29
CA SER A 1027 -10.72 -9.04 -24.34
C SER A 1027 -11.99 -9.87 -24.49
N ASP A 1028 -12.52 -9.94 -25.72
CA ASP A 1028 -13.45 -10.96 -26.22
C ASP A 1028 -14.86 -10.99 -25.59
N ASP A 1029 -15.76 -10.13 -26.09
CA ASP A 1029 -17.17 -9.97 -25.68
C ASP A 1029 -18.09 -11.16 -26.08
N GLY A 1030 -17.52 -12.33 -26.40
CA GLY A 1030 -18.22 -13.54 -26.82
C GLY A 1030 -18.37 -14.60 -25.72
N ILE A 1031 -18.96 -15.75 -26.06
CA ILE A 1031 -19.09 -16.91 -25.16
C ILE A 1031 -17.73 -17.41 -24.63
N GLY A 1032 -16.63 -17.19 -25.38
CA GLY A 1032 -15.26 -17.48 -24.94
C GLY A 1032 -14.83 -16.71 -23.69
N GLY A 1033 -15.26 -15.45 -23.54
CA GLY A 1033 -15.03 -14.64 -22.34
C GLY A 1033 -15.72 -15.21 -21.11
N ILE A 1034 -16.99 -15.59 -21.24
CA ILE A 1034 -17.79 -16.24 -20.18
C ILE A 1034 -17.13 -17.57 -19.76
N VAL A 1035 -16.77 -18.41 -20.72
CA VAL A 1035 -16.07 -19.69 -20.47
C VAL A 1035 -14.79 -19.44 -19.68
N LYS A 1036 -13.95 -18.49 -20.12
CA LYS A 1036 -12.67 -18.17 -19.45
C LYS A 1036 -12.87 -17.69 -18.00
N VAL A 1037 -13.97 -17.02 -17.69
CA VAL A 1037 -14.33 -16.65 -16.30
C VAL A 1037 -14.77 -17.88 -15.49
N CYS A 1038 -15.68 -18.71 -16.02
CA CYS A 1038 -16.15 -19.91 -15.31
C CYS A 1038 -15.03 -20.94 -15.07
N LEU A 1039 -14.10 -21.14 -16.02
CA LEU A 1039 -12.97 -22.05 -15.83
C LEU A 1039 -12.03 -21.55 -14.72
N ARG A 1040 -11.84 -20.23 -14.58
CA ARG A 1040 -11.12 -19.59 -13.46
C ARG A 1040 -11.88 -19.61 -12.12
N GLY A 1041 -13.11 -20.09 -12.12
CA GLY A 1041 -13.83 -20.50 -10.91
C GLY A 1041 -13.42 -21.88 -10.40
N SER A 1042 -12.67 -22.66 -11.20
CA SER A 1042 -12.09 -23.97 -10.82
C SER A 1042 -13.09 -25.02 -10.31
N VAL A 1043 -14.39 -24.82 -10.56
CA VAL A 1043 -15.52 -25.69 -10.21
C VAL A 1043 -16.33 -26.16 -11.44
N SER A 1044 -16.01 -25.65 -12.63
CA SER A 1044 -16.61 -26.11 -13.91
C SER A 1044 -16.26 -27.58 -14.17
N ILE A 1045 -17.10 -28.30 -14.94
CA ILE A 1045 -17.01 -29.78 -15.10
C ILE A 1045 -17.04 -30.16 -16.57
N ALA A 1046 -16.09 -31.00 -17.00
CA ALA A 1046 -16.04 -31.59 -18.33
C ALA A 1046 -16.58 -33.04 -18.32
N VAL A 1047 -17.33 -33.41 -19.35
CA VAL A 1047 -17.91 -34.74 -19.56
C VAL A 1047 -17.27 -35.38 -20.79
N THR A 1048 -16.76 -36.60 -20.66
CA THR A 1048 -15.80 -37.21 -21.60
C THR A 1048 -16.16 -38.66 -21.92
N SER A 1049 -15.78 -39.21 -23.09
CA SER A 1049 -15.91 -40.64 -23.40
C SER A 1049 -14.59 -41.23 -23.90
N GLY A 1050 -14.31 -42.49 -23.53
CA GLY A 1050 -13.03 -43.17 -23.70
C GLY A 1050 -12.52 -43.78 -22.39
N SER A 1051 -11.54 -44.68 -22.46
CA SER A 1051 -10.96 -45.36 -21.29
C SER A 1051 -9.66 -44.70 -20.81
N ASN A 1052 -9.52 -44.46 -19.50
CA ASN A 1052 -8.27 -44.02 -18.87
C ASN A 1052 -7.23 -45.16 -18.90
N ASN A 1053 -6.50 -45.29 -20.00
CA ASN A 1053 -5.36 -46.19 -20.15
C ASN A 1053 -4.12 -45.31 -20.42
N ASP A 1054 -3.34 -45.01 -19.38
CA ASP A 1054 -2.39 -43.88 -19.31
C ASP A 1054 -1.13 -43.97 -20.22
N ASN A 1055 -1.16 -44.78 -21.29
CA ASN A 1055 -0.01 -45.04 -22.18
C ASN A 1055 -0.17 -44.56 -23.62
N ASP A 1056 -1.38 -44.21 -24.09
CA ASP A 1056 -1.60 -43.54 -25.37
C ASP A 1056 -2.17 -42.13 -25.14
N GLY A 1057 -1.57 -41.13 -25.80
CA GLY A 1057 -1.84 -39.71 -25.56
C GLY A 1057 -3.17 -39.17 -26.13
N ASP A 1058 -4.18 -40.02 -26.33
CA ASP A 1058 -5.46 -39.63 -26.93
C ASP A 1058 -6.43 -39.15 -25.85
N ASN A 1059 -6.52 -37.82 -25.68
CA ASN A 1059 -7.41 -37.19 -24.70
C ASN A 1059 -8.88 -37.55 -24.99
N GLY A 1060 -9.50 -38.27 -24.05
CA GLY A 1060 -10.88 -38.75 -24.14
C GLY A 1060 -11.85 -37.71 -24.68
N HIS A 1061 -12.68 -38.11 -25.65
CA HIS A 1061 -13.47 -37.19 -26.45
C HIS A 1061 -14.46 -36.37 -25.58
N LEU A 1062 -14.35 -35.04 -25.62
CA LEU A 1062 -15.24 -34.12 -24.90
C LEU A 1062 -16.68 -34.16 -25.45
N GLN A 1063 -17.64 -34.48 -24.58
CA GLN A 1063 -19.08 -34.60 -24.88
C GLN A 1063 -19.87 -33.36 -24.43
N ALA A 1064 -19.54 -32.80 -23.26
CA ALA A 1064 -20.18 -31.60 -22.71
C ALA A 1064 -19.27 -30.88 -21.70
N VAL A 1065 -19.58 -29.62 -21.40
CA VAL A 1065 -19.01 -28.87 -20.28
C VAL A 1065 -20.14 -28.15 -19.54
N PHE A 1066 -20.20 -28.34 -18.22
CA PHE A 1066 -21.06 -27.56 -17.33
C PHE A 1066 -20.22 -26.43 -16.73
N LEU A 1067 -20.51 -25.20 -17.15
CA LEU A 1067 -19.78 -24.03 -16.67
C LEU A 1067 -20.37 -23.57 -15.33
N ALA A 1068 -19.50 -23.24 -14.38
CA ALA A 1068 -19.87 -22.52 -13.17
C ALA A 1068 -18.68 -21.72 -12.63
N GLU A 1069 -18.98 -20.59 -12.00
CA GLU A 1069 -18.00 -19.73 -11.33
C GLU A 1069 -18.16 -19.83 -9.82
N SER A 1070 -17.07 -20.11 -9.10
CA SER A 1070 -17.01 -19.96 -7.65
C SER A 1070 -16.90 -18.49 -7.26
N MET A 1071 -17.70 -18.05 -6.30
CA MET A 1071 -17.68 -16.69 -5.77
C MET A 1071 -17.10 -16.64 -4.35
N ARG A 1072 -16.63 -15.46 -3.92
CA ARG A 1072 -16.08 -15.24 -2.57
C ARG A 1072 -17.11 -15.46 -1.45
N ASP A 1073 -18.38 -15.16 -1.71
CA ASP A 1073 -19.49 -15.17 -0.74
C ASP A 1073 -20.04 -16.58 -0.44
N MET A 1074 -19.20 -17.62 -0.56
CA MET A 1074 -19.61 -19.04 -0.53
C MET A 1074 -20.79 -19.30 -1.47
N SER A 1075 -20.67 -18.89 -2.74
CA SER A 1075 -21.69 -19.15 -3.76
C SER A 1075 -21.11 -19.68 -5.08
N ILE A 1076 -21.94 -20.38 -5.83
CA ILE A 1076 -21.66 -20.94 -7.16
C ILE A 1076 -22.63 -20.30 -8.13
N ARG A 1077 -22.12 -19.50 -9.08
CA ARG A 1077 -22.90 -18.98 -10.20
C ARG A 1077 -22.92 -20.03 -11.30
N VAL A 1078 -24.10 -20.52 -11.66
CA VAL A 1078 -24.26 -21.52 -12.72
C VAL A 1078 -24.21 -20.82 -14.07
N GLY A 1079 -23.28 -21.23 -14.94
CA GLY A 1079 -23.15 -20.68 -16.28
C GLY A 1079 -23.89 -21.50 -17.35
N PRO A 1080 -23.55 -21.25 -18.63
CA PRO A 1080 -24.05 -22.04 -19.76
C PRO A 1080 -23.60 -23.50 -19.75
N ILE A 1081 -24.26 -24.33 -20.56
CA ILE A 1081 -23.84 -25.70 -20.88
C ILE A 1081 -23.29 -25.70 -22.30
N MET A 1082 -22.04 -26.13 -22.48
CA MET A 1082 -21.52 -26.50 -23.80
C MET A 1082 -21.86 -27.97 -24.05
N LEU A 1083 -22.38 -28.30 -25.23
CA LEU A 1083 -22.81 -29.65 -25.58
C LEU A 1083 -22.36 -30.00 -27.01
N ALA A 1084 -21.74 -31.16 -27.20
CA ALA A 1084 -21.36 -31.61 -28.52
C ALA A 1084 -22.62 -31.79 -29.40
N SER A 1085 -22.55 -31.32 -30.64
CA SER A 1085 -23.68 -31.22 -31.57
C SER A 1085 -24.38 -32.55 -31.87
N CYS A 1086 -23.71 -33.69 -31.71
CA CYS A 1086 -24.32 -35.03 -31.76
C CYS A 1086 -25.37 -35.28 -30.65
N HIS A 1087 -25.26 -34.64 -29.49
CA HIS A 1087 -26.15 -34.82 -28.33
C HIS A 1087 -27.32 -33.84 -28.30
N VAL A 1088 -27.55 -33.05 -29.35
CA VAL A 1088 -28.62 -32.03 -29.43
C VAL A 1088 -30.02 -32.55 -29.08
N ARG A 1089 -30.30 -33.84 -29.32
CA ARG A 1089 -31.58 -34.49 -28.96
C ARG A 1089 -31.76 -34.73 -27.46
N SER A 1090 -30.67 -34.81 -26.71
CA SER A 1090 -30.65 -35.06 -25.26
C SER A 1090 -30.54 -33.77 -24.43
N ALA A 1091 -30.40 -32.61 -25.07
CA ALA A 1091 -30.07 -31.33 -24.43
C ALA A 1091 -30.99 -30.95 -23.25
N GLN A 1092 -32.30 -31.23 -23.32
CA GLN A 1092 -33.22 -30.99 -22.19
C GLN A 1092 -32.89 -31.89 -21.00
N SER A 1093 -32.69 -33.19 -21.22
CA SER A 1093 -32.26 -34.13 -20.17
C SER A 1093 -30.89 -33.74 -19.60
N THR A 1094 -29.96 -33.26 -20.42
CA THR A 1094 -28.67 -32.72 -19.98
C THR A 1094 -28.83 -31.51 -19.06
N VAL A 1095 -29.73 -30.57 -19.39
CA VAL A 1095 -30.08 -29.43 -18.53
C VAL A 1095 -30.67 -29.88 -17.19
N ASP A 1096 -31.60 -30.83 -17.20
CA ASP A 1096 -32.26 -31.30 -15.97
C ASP A 1096 -31.37 -32.17 -15.09
N ILE A 1097 -30.38 -32.85 -15.67
CA ILE A 1097 -29.30 -33.52 -14.93
C ILE A 1097 -28.31 -32.48 -14.37
N ALA A 1098 -27.96 -31.43 -15.14
CA ALA A 1098 -27.09 -30.35 -14.65
C ALA A 1098 -27.71 -29.58 -13.46
N LYS A 1099 -29.04 -29.38 -13.44
CA LYS A 1099 -29.76 -28.81 -12.28
C LYS A 1099 -29.60 -29.69 -11.03
N GLN A 1100 -29.69 -31.01 -11.19
CA GLN A 1100 -29.48 -31.96 -10.08
C GLN A 1100 -28.03 -31.93 -9.59
N LEU A 1101 -27.06 -31.91 -10.51
CA LEU A 1101 -25.63 -31.81 -10.22
C LEU A 1101 -25.30 -30.55 -9.40
N TRP A 1102 -25.68 -29.36 -9.87
CA TRP A 1102 -25.41 -28.11 -9.14
C TRP A 1102 -26.19 -28.02 -7.83
N GLY A 1103 -27.45 -28.48 -7.81
CA GLY A 1103 -28.24 -28.59 -6.58
C GLY A 1103 -27.63 -29.51 -5.54
N PHE A 1104 -26.98 -30.60 -5.97
CA PHE A 1104 -26.26 -31.53 -5.09
C PHE A 1104 -24.95 -30.92 -4.60
N MET A 1105 -24.11 -30.41 -5.51
CA MET A 1105 -22.82 -29.80 -5.17
C MET A 1105 -22.99 -28.63 -4.20
N ALA A 1106 -23.94 -27.73 -4.43
CA ALA A 1106 -24.21 -26.60 -3.55
C ALA A 1106 -24.52 -27.04 -2.10
N ARG A 1107 -25.38 -28.05 -1.92
CA ARG A 1107 -25.68 -28.60 -0.58
C ARG A 1107 -24.46 -29.22 0.09
N HIS A 1108 -23.65 -29.99 -0.64
CA HIS A 1108 -22.49 -30.68 -0.08
C HIS A 1108 -21.24 -29.79 0.10
N MET A 1109 -21.13 -28.71 -0.67
CA MET A 1109 -20.09 -27.66 -0.52
C MET A 1109 -20.51 -26.56 0.48
N HIS A 1110 -21.71 -26.62 1.05
CA HIS A 1110 -22.33 -25.55 1.86
C HIS A 1110 -22.35 -24.18 1.14
N ALA A 1111 -22.50 -24.19 -0.18
CA ALA A 1111 -22.50 -23.02 -1.03
C ALA A 1111 -23.92 -22.64 -1.49
N ARG A 1112 -24.18 -21.35 -1.69
CA ARG A 1112 -25.43 -20.84 -2.29
C ARG A 1112 -25.39 -20.96 -3.81
N LEU A 1113 -26.51 -21.29 -4.47
CA LEU A 1113 -26.60 -21.17 -5.92
C LEU A 1113 -27.02 -19.75 -6.32
N GLN A 1114 -26.25 -19.15 -7.23
CA GLN A 1114 -26.66 -17.96 -7.98
C GLN A 1114 -27.07 -18.41 -9.40
N LEU A 1115 -28.23 -17.93 -9.86
CA LEU A 1115 -28.71 -18.13 -11.22
C LEU A 1115 -28.91 -16.76 -11.89
N ASP A 1116 -28.65 -16.70 -13.20
CA ASP A 1116 -28.81 -15.53 -14.06
C ASP A 1116 -29.51 -15.92 -15.37
N GLU A 1117 -29.64 -14.97 -16.31
CA GLU A 1117 -30.31 -15.18 -17.60
C GLU A 1117 -29.59 -16.18 -18.53
N LEU A 1118 -28.32 -16.49 -18.27
CA LEU A 1118 -27.49 -17.40 -19.07
C LEU A 1118 -27.31 -18.78 -18.42
N SER A 1119 -27.61 -18.94 -17.12
CA SER A 1119 -27.62 -20.22 -16.43
C SER A 1119 -28.35 -21.32 -17.20
N TYR A 1120 -27.69 -22.46 -17.40
CA TYR A 1120 -28.20 -23.61 -18.17
C TYR A 1120 -28.46 -23.37 -19.67
N SER A 1121 -28.15 -22.20 -20.23
CA SER A 1121 -28.26 -21.96 -21.69
C SER A 1121 -27.36 -22.92 -22.47
N VAL A 1122 -27.90 -23.64 -23.45
CA VAL A 1122 -27.15 -24.66 -24.19
C VAL A 1122 -26.49 -24.08 -25.44
N TYR A 1123 -25.17 -24.19 -25.54
CA TYR A 1123 -24.36 -23.84 -26.71
C TYR A 1123 -23.83 -25.11 -27.37
N LEU A 1124 -23.86 -25.18 -28.70
CA LEU A 1124 -23.41 -26.36 -29.46
C LEU A 1124 -22.03 -26.17 -30.08
N PHE A 1125 -21.21 -27.21 -30.02
CA PHE A 1125 -19.88 -27.32 -30.65
C PHE A 1125 -19.69 -28.64 -31.44
#